data_AF-N1S629-F1
#
_entry.id   AF-N1S629-F1
#
_cell.length_a   1.000
_cell.length_b   1.000
_cell.length_c   1.000
_cell.angle_alpha   90.00
_cell.angle_beta   90.00
_cell.angle_gamma   90.00
#
_symmetry.space_group_name_H-M   'P 1'
#
loop_
_entity.id
_entity.type
_entity.pdbx_description
1 polymer ?
#
loop_
_entity_poly.entity_id
_entity_poly.type
_entity_poly.pdbx_seq_one_letter_code
_entity_poly.pdbx_strand_id
1 'polypeptide(L)'
;MRFSDSLVLIGLSSLAGAHPSRRAPNPSPLSKRGLDLEAFKLPPMAEYVPQDEVPDDVSAKVVIKRADYTETAKDLVKSTFPKATFRMVTDHYVGSNGIAHVNFKQTVNGIDIDNADFNVNIGADGEVFSYGNSFYEGKIPGPLTKRDEKDPVDALKDTVDVLSLPVEAEKAKAEKKSKNHYTFTGTKGTVSKPEAKLTYLVDENKELKLTWRVETDIVDNWLLTYVNAAKTDEVVGVVDYVNEATYKVYPWGVNDPSKGSRSTVENPWNLEASEFTWLSDGSNNYTTTRGNNGIAQVNPSGGSTYLNNYRPDSPSLKFEYDYSTSTTTPTTYRDASIAQLFYTANKYHDLLYLLGFTEQAGNFQTNNNGQGGVGNDMVILNAQDGSGTNNANFATPADGQPGRMRMYLWTYSTPQRDCSFDAGVVIHEYTHGLSNRLTGGPANSGCLPGGESGGMGEGWGDFMATAIHIQSKDTRASNKVMGDWVYNNAAGIRAYPYSTSLTTNPYTYKSVNSLSGVHAIGTYWATVLYEVMWNLIDKHGKNDADEPKFNNGVPTDGKYLAMKLVVDGMSLQPCNPNMIQARDAIIDADTALTKGANKSALRALLFLLISLPVEAEKAKAEKKSKNHYTFTGTKGTVSKPEAKLTYLVDENKELKLTWRVETDIVDNWLLTYVNAAKTDEVVGVVDYVNEATYKVYPWGVNDPSKGSRSTVENPWNLEASEFTWLSDGSNNYTTTRGNNGIAQVNPSGGSTYLNNYRPDSPSLKFEYDYSTSTTTPTTYRDASIAQLFYTANKYHDLLYLLGFTEQAGNFQTNNNGQGGVGNDMVILNAQDGSGTNNANFATPADGQPGRMRMYLWTYSTPQRDCSFDAGVVIHEYTHGLSNRLTGGPANSGCLPGGESGGMGEGWGDFMATAIHIQSKDTRASNKVMGDWVYNNAAGIRAYPYSTSLTTNPYTYKSVNSLSGVHAIGTYWATVLYEVMWNLIDKHGKNDADEPKFNNGVPTDGKYLAMKLVVDGMSLQPCNPNMIQARDAIIDADTALTKGANKCEIWKGFAKRGLGTSAKYSASSRTESFALPSGC
;
A
#
# COMPACT_ATOMS: atom_id res chain seq x y z
N MET A 1 -47.42 -52.28 29.21
CA MET A 1 -48.30 -52.52 28.04
C MET A 1 -48.45 -51.21 27.26
N ARG A 2 -49.23 -51.17 26.17
CA ARG A 2 -49.32 -50.02 25.25
C ARG A 2 -50.15 -48.85 25.81
N PHE A 3 -49.98 -47.70 25.15
CA PHE A 3 -50.91 -46.58 24.86
C PHE A 3 -52.40 -46.78 25.23
N SER A 4 -53.18 -45.73 25.53
CA SER A 4 -53.11 -44.34 25.01
C SER A 4 -53.75 -43.32 25.96
N ASP A 5 -53.50 -42.02 25.73
CA ASP A 5 -54.64 -41.09 25.56
C ASP A 5 -54.32 -39.82 24.73
N SER A 6 -55.38 -39.09 24.35
CA SER A 6 -55.46 -38.26 23.15
C SER A 6 -55.12 -36.76 23.30
N LEU A 7 -54.67 -36.12 22.22
CA LEU A 7 -54.97 -34.70 21.93
C LEU A 7 -54.87 -34.40 20.41
N VAL A 8 -55.60 -33.38 19.94
CA VAL A 8 -55.98 -33.17 18.52
C VAL A 8 -55.34 -31.93 17.91
N LEU A 9 -55.09 -31.95 16.60
CA LEU A 9 -54.56 -30.83 15.81
C LEU A 9 -55.49 -29.60 15.80
N ILE A 10 -54.91 -28.42 15.95
CA ILE A 10 -55.28 -27.23 15.17
C ILE A 10 -53.98 -26.66 14.59
N GLY A 11 -53.96 -26.41 13.28
CA GLY A 11 -52.80 -25.82 12.60
C GLY A 11 -52.75 -24.31 12.75
N LEU A 12 -51.55 -23.77 12.98
CA LEU A 12 -51.27 -22.32 12.98
C LEU A 12 -50.09 -22.04 12.05
N SER A 13 -50.20 -20.98 11.26
CA SER A 13 -49.25 -20.63 10.21
C SER A 13 -47.92 -20.16 10.78
N SER A 14 -46.83 -20.83 10.39
CA SER A 14 -45.46 -20.36 10.59
C SER A 14 -45.18 -19.13 9.71
N LEU A 15 -45.52 -17.95 10.20
CA LEU A 15 -45.03 -16.69 9.64
C LEU A 15 -43.49 -16.68 9.72
N ALA A 16 -42.84 -16.33 8.61
CA ALA A 16 -41.39 -16.19 8.57
C ALA A 16 -40.98 -14.98 9.43
N GLY A 17 -40.47 -15.26 10.63
CA GLY A 17 -39.92 -14.24 11.51
C GLY A 17 -38.62 -13.69 10.94
N ALA A 18 -38.68 -12.49 10.33
CA ALA A 18 -37.49 -11.74 9.98
C ALA A 18 -36.72 -11.41 11.26
N HIS A 19 -35.57 -12.06 11.46
CA HIS A 19 -34.73 -11.79 12.62
C HIS A 19 -34.10 -10.39 12.49
N PRO A 20 -34.28 -9.49 13.48
CA PRO A 20 -33.77 -8.13 13.38
C PRO A 20 -32.24 -8.10 13.50
N SER A 21 -31.59 -7.47 12.53
CA SER A 21 -30.15 -7.18 12.55
C SER A 21 -29.82 -6.25 13.71
N ARG A 22 -29.31 -6.80 14.82
CA ARG A 22 -28.90 -6.05 16.01
C ARG A 22 -27.48 -6.38 16.46
N ARG A 23 -26.51 -5.73 15.81
CA ARG A 23 -25.52 -4.86 16.47
C ARG A 23 -25.11 -3.78 15.47
N ALA A 24 -24.95 -2.55 15.95
CA ALA A 24 -24.58 -1.41 15.11
C ALA A 24 -23.10 -1.49 14.68
N PRO A 25 -22.70 -0.88 13.56
CA PRO A 25 -21.29 -0.65 13.28
C PRO A 25 -20.66 0.20 14.39
N ASN A 26 -19.44 -0.13 14.81
CA ASN A 26 -18.63 0.78 15.63
C ASN A 26 -18.19 1.94 14.74
N PRO A 27 -18.57 3.20 15.02
CA PRO A 27 -18.53 4.24 13.99
C PRO A 27 -17.35 5.20 14.13
N SER A 28 -17.09 5.95 13.06
CA SER A 28 -16.05 6.99 12.90
C SER A 28 -16.01 7.99 14.07
N PRO A 29 -14.85 8.64 14.35
CA PRO A 29 -14.72 9.68 15.37
C PRO A 29 -15.80 10.77 15.34
N LEU A 30 -16.34 11.10 14.17
CA LEU A 30 -17.44 12.06 13.99
C LEU A 30 -18.75 11.58 14.63
N SER A 31 -19.06 10.28 14.52
CA SER A 31 -20.28 9.68 15.05
C SER A 31 -20.28 9.55 16.59
N LYS A 32 -19.09 9.48 17.22
CA LYS A 32 -18.97 9.56 18.70
C LYS A 32 -19.51 10.88 19.29
N ARG A 33 -19.75 11.90 18.45
CA ARG A 33 -20.35 13.19 18.83
C ARG A 33 -21.83 13.33 18.42
N GLY A 34 -22.44 12.30 17.82
CA GLY A 34 -23.85 12.27 17.45
C GLY A 34 -24.22 13.00 16.15
N LEU A 35 -23.23 13.34 15.32
CA LEU A 35 -23.44 13.94 14.01
C LEU A 35 -23.81 12.86 12.98
N ASP A 36 -24.79 13.14 12.12
CA ASP A 36 -25.20 12.28 11.01
C ASP A 36 -24.84 12.94 9.66
N LEU A 37 -23.93 12.34 8.91
CA LEU A 37 -23.52 12.80 7.59
C LEU A 37 -24.52 12.42 6.48
N GLU A 38 -25.41 11.44 6.71
CA GLU A 38 -26.46 11.09 5.74
C GLU A 38 -27.46 12.24 5.56
N ALA A 39 -27.65 13.07 6.60
CA ALA A 39 -28.53 14.24 6.58
C ALA A 39 -28.04 15.38 5.66
N PHE A 40 -26.80 15.31 5.16
CA PHE A 40 -26.18 16.33 4.30
C PHE A 40 -25.87 15.80 2.87
N LYS A 41 -26.61 14.79 2.40
CA LYS A 41 -26.40 14.19 1.07
C LYS A 41 -27.18 14.87 -0.05
N LEU A 42 -26.53 15.02 -1.20
CA LEU A 42 -27.10 15.65 -2.38
C LEU A 42 -27.93 14.65 -3.20
N PRO A 43 -29.20 14.96 -3.55
CA PRO A 43 -30.04 14.07 -4.34
C PRO A 43 -29.57 13.96 -5.80
N PRO A 44 -29.85 12.84 -6.49
CA PRO A 44 -29.64 12.75 -7.93
C PRO A 44 -30.59 13.72 -8.65
N MET A 45 -29.99 14.64 -9.41
CA MET A 45 -30.66 15.79 -10.03
C MET A 45 -30.60 15.76 -11.56
N ALA A 46 -29.84 14.83 -12.13
CA ALA A 46 -29.63 14.74 -13.57
C ALA A 46 -30.77 14.02 -14.30
N GLU A 47 -30.97 14.40 -15.56
CA GLU A 47 -31.69 13.66 -16.58
C GLU A 47 -30.69 13.04 -17.58
N TYR A 48 -31.11 12.00 -18.31
CA TYR A 48 -30.34 11.37 -19.39
C TYR A 48 -31.28 11.12 -20.57
N VAL A 49 -30.83 11.43 -21.77
CA VAL A 49 -31.54 11.22 -23.03
C VAL A 49 -30.76 10.17 -23.82
N PRO A 50 -31.27 8.92 -23.93
CA PRO A 50 -30.60 7.85 -24.64
C PRO A 50 -30.66 8.03 -26.16
N GLN A 51 -29.89 7.23 -26.90
CA GLN A 51 -29.70 7.42 -28.35
C GLN A 51 -31.01 7.40 -29.13
N ASP A 52 -31.92 6.48 -28.84
CA ASP A 52 -33.22 6.38 -29.52
C ASP A 52 -34.28 7.38 -29.03
N GLU A 53 -33.91 8.33 -28.16
CA GLU A 53 -34.73 9.48 -27.76
C GLU A 53 -34.10 10.85 -28.12
N VAL A 54 -32.90 10.90 -28.72
CA VAL A 54 -32.31 12.15 -29.25
C VAL A 54 -33.16 12.67 -30.43
N PRO A 55 -33.64 13.93 -30.43
CA PRO A 55 -34.53 14.41 -31.50
C PRO A 55 -33.83 14.53 -32.87
N ASP A 56 -34.51 14.08 -33.94
CA ASP A 56 -34.04 14.18 -35.33
C ASP A 56 -33.55 15.58 -35.72
N ASP A 57 -34.21 16.63 -35.21
CA ASP A 57 -33.88 18.03 -35.52
C ASP A 57 -32.69 18.56 -34.70
N VAL A 58 -32.22 17.86 -33.68
CA VAL A 58 -30.92 18.12 -33.05
C VAL A 58 -29.82 17.60 -33.95
N SER A 59 -29.87 16.31 -34.32
CA SER A 59 -28.88 15.64 -35.16
C SER A 59 -28.73 16.33 -36.53
N ALA A 60 -29.85 16.55 -37.24
CA ALA A 60 -29.84 17.12 -38.58
C ALA A 60 -29.34 18.58 -38.68
N LYS A 61 -29.27 19.35 -37.57
CA LYS A 61 -28.75 20.73 -37.58
C LYS A 61 -27.22 20.80 -37.67
N VAL A 62 -26.51 19.73 -37.31
CA VAL A 62 -25.04 19.71 -37.20
C VAL A 62 -24.34 19.59 -38.57
N VAL A 63 -25.02 18.99 -39.54
CA VAL A 63 -24.47 18.48 -40.82
C VAL A 63 -23.87 19.57 -41.76
N ILE A 64 -23.98 20.87 -41.44
CA ILE A 64 -23.58 21.98 -42.32
C ILE A 64 -22.16 22.52 -42.01
N LYS A 65 -21.23 21.63 -41.64
CA LYS A 65 -19.76 21.75 -41.80
C LYS A 65 -19.08 20.44 -41.39
N ARG A 66 -17.77 20.32 -41.65
CA ARG A 66 -16.92 19.45 -40.81
C ARG A 66 -16.80 20.12 -39.44
N ALA A 67 -17.75 19.87 -38.57
CA ALA A 67 -17.77 20.40 -37.21
C ALA A 67 -16.70 19.72 -36.35
N ASP A 68 -16.12 20.49 -35.43
CA ASP A 68 -15.40 19.95 -34.29
C ASP A 68 -16.45 19.39 -33.32
N TYR A 69 -16.25 18.15 -32.81
CA TYR A 69 -17.19 17.52 -31.90
C TYR A 69 -17.43 18.35 -30.63
N THR A 70 -16.44 19.13 -30.21
CA THR A 70 -16.53 20.06 -29.08
C THR A 70 -17.49 21.23 -29.37
N GLU A 71 -17.52 21.76 -30.60
CA GLU A 71 -18.48 22.80 -30.99
C GLU A 71 -19.89 22.21 -31.21
N THR A 72 -20.03 20.98 -31.74
CA THR A 72 -21.33 20.28 -31.80
C THR A 72 -21.94 20.15 -30.41
N ALA A 73 -21.19 19.61 -29.46
CA ALA A 73 -21.64 19.43 -28.08
C ALA A 73 -22.01 20.77 -27.42
N LYS A 74 -21.23 21.81 -27.67
CA LYS A 74 -21.43 23.17 -27.16
C LYS A 74 -22.64 23.87 -27.79
N ASP A 75 -22.97 23.58 -29.04
CA ASP A 75 -24.20 24.08 -29.70
C ASP A 75 -25.46 23.37 -29.19
N LEU A 76 -25.38 22.07 -28.85
CA LEU A 76 -26.45 21.38 -28.10
C LEU A 76 -26.74 22.13 -26.79
N VAL A 77 -25.75 22.35 -25.93
CA VAL A 77 -25.93 23.02 -24.63
C VAL A 77 -26.52 24.43 -24.79
N LYS A 78 -26.09 25.21 -25.81
CA LYS A 78 -26.72 26.50 -26.14
C LYS A 78 -28.18 26.37 -26.57
N SER A 79 -28.54 25.31 -27.29
CA SER A 79 -29.90 25.09 -27.79
C SER A 79 -30.87 24.65 -26.69
N THR A 80 -30.41 23.79 -25.78
CA THR A 80 -31.19 23.32 -24.61
C THR A 80 -31.31 24.43 -23.56
N PHE A 81 -30.21 25.13 -23.25
CA PHE A 81 -30.19 26.17 -22.22
C PHE A 81 -29.71 27.54 -22.75
N PRO A 82 -30.48 28.21 -23.63
CA PRO A 82 -30.08 29.46 -24.31
C PRO A 82 -29.94 30.69 -23.38
N LYS A 83 -30.17 30.52 -22.08
CA LYS A 83 -29.99 31.55 -21.03
C LYS A 83 -28.88 31.19 -20.04
N ALA A 84 -28.34 29.96 -20.07
CA ALA A 84 -27.31 29.55 -19.14
C ALA A 84 -25.94 30.08 -19.56
N THR A 85 -25.19 30.59 -18.60
CA THR A 85 -23.73 30.75 -18.73
C THR A 85 -23.07 29.45 -18.29
N PHE A 86 -22.11 28.96 -19.05
CA PHE A 86 -21.43 27.69 -18.79
C PHE A 86 -20.01 27.69 -19.36
N ARG A 87 -19.19 26.74 -18.92
CA ARG A 87 -17.87 26.46 -19.48
C ARG A 87 -17.78 24.99 -19.88
N MET A 88 -17.02 24.72 -20.94
CA MET A 88 -16.54 23.36 -21.23
C MET A 88 -15.51 22.97 -20.18
N VAL A 89 -15.41 21.68 -19.87
CA VAL A 89 -14.32 21.10 -19.09
C VAL A 89 -13.26 20.59 -20.07
N THR A 90 -11.98 20.64 -19.67
CA THR A 90 -10.83 20.42 -20.57
C THR A 90 -10.42 18.95 -20.73
N ASP A 91 -11.20 18.04 -20.14
CA ASP A 91 -10.99 16.58 -20.07
C ASP A 91 -11.83 15.82 -21.13
N HIS A 92 -12.15 16.46 -22.25
CA HIS A 92 -12.91 15.84 -23.33
C HIS A 92 -12.04 14.89 -24.17
N TYR A 93 -12.56 13.70 -24.48
CA TYR A 93 -11.80 12.63 -25.15
C TYR A 93 -12.65 11.84 -26.14
N VAL A 94 -12.02 10.94 -26.91
CA VAL A 94 -12.72 9.97 -27.77
C VAL A 94 -12.45 8.56 -27.25
N GLY A 95 -13.50 7.86 -26.83
CA GLY A 95 -13.42 6.50 -26.31
C GLY A 95 -13.09 5.46 -27.40
N SER A 96 -12.63 4.28 -27.00
CA SER A 96 -12.25 3.21 -27.95
C SER A 96 -13.41 2.62 -28.76
N ASN A 97 -14.65 2.98 -28.45
CA ASN A 97 -15.86 2.70 -29.23
C ASN A 97 -16.17 3.76 -30.32
N GLY A 98 -15.37 4.84 -30.39
CA GLY A 98 -15.52 5.93 -31.35
C GLY A 98 -16.49 7.05 -30.93
N ILE A 99 -16.99 7.04 -29.69
CA ILE A 99 -17.80 8.12 -29.12
C ILE A 99 -16.89 9.20 -28.50
N ALA A 100 -17.17 10.48 -28.78
CA ALA A 100 -16.48 11.59 -28.12
C ALA A 100 -17.29 12.10 -26.92
N HIS A 101 -16.67 12.20 -25.76
CA HIS A 101 -17.28 12.62 -24.50
C HIS A 101 -16.88 14.07 -24.19
N VAL A 102 -17.85 14.97 -24.04
CA VAL A 102 -17.62 16.41 -23.79
C VAL A 102 -18.44 16.88 -22.60
N ASN A 103 -17.75 17.30 -21.54
CA ASN A 103 -18.38 17.77 -20.30
C ASN A 103 -18.46 19.30 -20.22
N PHE A 104 -19.52 19.81 -19.60
CA PHE A 104 -19.73 21.23 -19.32
C PHE A 104 -20.20 21.43 -17.88
N LYS A 105 -19.68 22.46 -17.22
CA LYS A 105 -20.13 22.90 -15.88
C LYS A 105 -20.88 24.22 -16.03
N GLN A 106 -22.08 24.33 -15.44
CA GLN A 106 -22.82 25.59 -15.43
C GLN A 106 -22.09 26.63 -14.57
N THR A 107 -22.24 27.91 -14.89
CA THR A 107 -21.62 29.02 -14.16
C THR A 107 -22.60 30.15 -13.93
N VAL A 108 -22.47 30.86 -12.81
CA VAL A 108 -23.20 32.10 -12.48
C VAL A 108 -22.19 33.11 -11.99
N ASN A 109 -22.26 34.35 -12.46
CA ASN A 109 -21.32 35.43 -12.11
C ASN A 109 -19.81 35.09 -12.34
N GLY A 110 -19.52 34.09 -13.18
CA GLY A 110 -18.16 33.56 -13.37
C GLY A 110 -17.62 32.78 -12.16
N ILE A 111 -18.50 31.99 -11.53
CA ILE A 111 -18.28 30.97 -10.50
C ILE A 111 -19.05 29.72 -10.96
N ASP A 112 -18.53 28.52 -10.71
CA ASP A 112 -19.21 27.26 -11.04
C ASP A 112 -20.49 27.07 -10.20
N ILE A 113 -21.46 26.31 -10.72
CA ILE A 113 -22.46 25.63 -9.88
C ILE A 113 -22.02 24.17 -9.78
N ASP A 114 -21.50 23.76 -8.63
CA ASP A 114 -20.66 22.56 -8.49
C ASP A 114 -21.38 21.25 -8.85
N ASN A 115 -22.70 21.17 -8.67
CA ASN A 115 -23.55 20.01 -9.00
C ASN A 115 -24.45 20.20 -10.25
N ALA A 116 -24.18 21.21 -11.09
CA ALA A 116 -24.88 21.47 -12.34
C ALA A 116 -23.99 21.17 -13.56
N ASP A 117 -24.07 19.93 -14.03
CA ASP A 117 -23.26 19.35 -15.10
C ASP A 117 -24.09 19.12 -16.37
N PHE A 118 -23.42 19.03 -17.51
CA PHE A 118 -24.00 18.57 -18.77
C PHE A 118 -22.93 17.77 -19.49
N ASN A 119 -23.14 16.46 -19.67
CA ASN A 119 -22.26 15.60 -20.46
C ASN A 119 -22.90 15.33 -21.82
N VAL A 120 -22.13 15.46 -22.89
CA VAL A 120 -22.59 15.22 -24.25
C VAL A 120 -21.71 14.16 -24.90
N ASN A 121 -22.36 13.14 -25.46
CA ASN A 121 -21.72 12.07 -26.17
C ASN A 121 -21.97 12.27 -27.67
N ILE A 122 -20.92 12.34 -28.48
CA ILE A 122 -20.97 12.63 -29.93
C ILE A 122 -20.54 11.38 -30.71
N GLY A 123 -21.28 11.02 -31.76
CA GLY A 123 -20.99 9.87 -32.60
C GLY A 123 -19.77 10.07 -33.52
N ALA A 124 -19.26 8.97 -34.07
CA ALA A 124 -18.15 8.99 -35.05
C ALA A 124 -18.52 9.63 -36.41
N ASP A 125 -19.81 9.88 -36.64
CA ASP A 125 -20.39 10.69 -37.71
C ASP A 125 -20.35 12.21 -37.41
N GLY A 126 -20.18 12.59 -36.14
CA GLY A 126 -20.19 13.96 -35.64
C GLY A 126 -21.56 14.43 -35.12
N GLU A 127 -22.58 13.58 -35.07
CA GLU A 127 -23.91 13.91 -34.57
C GLU A 127 -24.05 13.65 -33.05
N VAL A 128 -25.08 14.21 -32.41
CA VAL A 128 -25.33 13.97 -30.97
C VAL A 128 -25.80 12.53 -30.80
N PHE A 129 -25.02 11.72 -30.06
CA PHE A 129 -25.29 10.31 -29.83
C PHE A 129 -26.18 10.09 -28.59
N SER A 130 -25.85 10.73 -27.47
CA SER A 130 -26.69 10.80 -26.26
C SER A 130 -26.22 11.94 -25.37
N TYR A 131 -26.98 12.32 -24.34
CA TYR A 131 -26.54 13.33 -23.39
C TYR A 131 -27.23 13.24 -22.03
N GLY A 132 -26.58 13.76 -20.99
CA GLY A 132 -27.14 13.93 -19.66
C GLY A 132 -26.92 15.34 -19.11
N ASN A 133 -27.81 15.80 -18.23
CA ASN A 133 -27.76 17.17 -17.70
C ASN A 133 -28.40 17.33 -16.32
N SER A 134 -27.84 18.20 -15.48
CA SER A 134 -28.39 18.68 -14.20
C SER A 134 -28.37 20.22 -14.10
N PHE A 135 -28.39 20.92 -15.24
CA PHE A 135 -28.32 22.39 -15.29
C PHE A 135 -29.50 23.06 -14.58
N TYR A 136 -29.19 24.12 -13.83
CA TYR A 136 -30.14 24.91 -13.07
C TYR A 136 -30.90 25.91 -13.96
N GLU A 137 -32.20 25.68 -14.13
CA GLU A 137 -33.13 26.60 -14.82
C GLU A 137 -33.78 27.66 -13.92
N GLY A 138 -33.56 27.59 -12.61
CA GLY A 138 -34.24 28.45 -11.64
C GLY A 138 -33.74 29.90 -11.63
N LYS A 139 -34.11 30.64 -10.57
CA LYS A 139 -33.85 32.07 -10.48
C LYS A 139 -32.37 32.36 -10.23
N ILE A 140 -31.65 32.75 -11.27
CA ILE A 140 -30.26 33.21 -11.20
C ILE A 140 -30.15 34.49 -10.33
N PRO A 141 -29.23 34.56 -9.35
CA PRO A 141 -28.99 35.76 -8.55
C PRO A 141 -28.32 36.88 -9.38
N GLY A 142 -28.39 38.12 -8.86
CA GLY A 142 -27.69 39.26 -9.45
C GLY A 142 -26.16 39.20 -9.29
N PRO A 143 -25.43 40.19 -9.82
CA PRO A 143 -23.98 40.30 -9.63
C PRO A 143 -23.59 40.36 -8.15
N LEU A 144 -22.61 39.53 -7.75
CA LEU A 144 -22.15 39.45 -6.37
C LEU A 144 -21.49 40.75 -5.88
N THR A 145 -21.69 41.04 -4.60
CA THR A 145 -21.11 42.15 -3.86
C THR A 145 -20.29 41.63 -2.68
N LYS A 146 -19.40 42.47 -2.14
CA LYS A 146 -18.56 42.11 -0.96
C LYS A 146 -19.33 42.04 0.38
N ARG A 147 -20.62 41.72 0.33
CA ARG A 147 -21.50 41.47 1.50
C ARG A 147 -22.24 40.13 1.40
N ASP A 148 -22.14 39.43 0.27
CA ASP A 148 -22.84 38.18 0.01
C ASP A 148 -22.02 36.95 0.47
N GLU A 149 -20.79 37.17 0.96
CA GLU A 149 -19.87 36.16 1.49
C GLU A 149 -19.19 36.65 2.81
N LYS A 150 -19.07 35.76 3.81
CA LYS A 150 -18.12 35.85 4.94
C LYS A 150 -16.70 35.51 4.47
N ASP A 151 -15.69 35.75 5.30
CA ASP A 151 -14.31 35.36 4.99
C ASP A 151 -14.18 33.82 4.91
N PRO A 152 -13.39 33.25 3.97
CA PRO A 152 -13.16 31.81 3.94
C PRO A 152 -12.56 31.26 5.25
N VAL A 153 -11.85 32.06 6.06
CA VAL A 153 -11.39 31.63 7.39
C VAL A 153 -12.57 31.36 8.33
N ASP A 154 -13.62 32.17 8.28
CA ASP A 154 -14.85 31.93 9.05
C ASP A 154 -15.54 30.65 8.54
N ALA A 155 -15.52 30.42 7.23
CA ALA A 155 -16.06 29.20 6.61
C ALA A 155 -15.37 27.92 7.08
N LEU A 156 -14.03 27.93 7.18
CA LEU A 156 -13.29 26.80 7.74
C LEU A 156 -13.58 26.61 9.23
N LYS A 157 -13.61 27.68 10.03
CA LYS A 157 -13.89 27.58 11.47
C LYS A 157 -15.28 27.01 11.75
N ASP A 158 -16.30 27.58 11.13
CA ASP A 158 -17.68 27.12 11.30
C ASP A 158 -17.86 25.69 10.76
N THR A 159 -17.17 25.31 9.66
CA THR A 159 -17.12 23.91 9.20
C THR A 159 -16.54 22.96 10.26
N VAL A 160 -15.42 23.35 10.87
CA VAL A 160 -14.72 22.56 11.89
C VAL A 160 -15.54 22.43 13.17
N ASP A 161 -16.22 23.49 13.60
CA ASP A 161 -17.05 23.47 14.80
C ASP A 161 -18.37 22.72 14.59
N VAL A 162 -19.09 22.98 13.48
CA VAL A 162 -20.40 22.36 13.16
C VAL A 162 -20.26 20.87 12.87
N LEU A 163 -19.28 20.46 12.04
CA LEU A 163 -18.99 19.04 11.82
C LEU A 163 -18.12 18.43 12.92
N SER A 164 -17.63 19.25 13.85
CA SER A 164 -16.85 18.81 15.02
C SER A 164 -15.55 18.07 14.65
N LEU A 165 -14.89 18.54 13.59
CA LEU A 165 -13.70 17.94 12.98
C LEU A 165 -12.48 17.98 13.94
N PRO A 166 -11.50 17.07 13.81
CA PRO A 166 -10.28 17.04 14.65
C PRO A 166 -9.23 18.08 14.22
N VAL A 167 -9.66 19.29 13.84
CA VAL A 167 -8.85 20.31 13.14
C VAL A 167 -8.66 21.55 14.02
N GLU A 168 -7.43 22.03 14.19
CA GLU A 168 -7.17 23.33 14.83
C GLU A 168 -7.32 24.46 13.79
N ALA A 169 -8.49 25.08 13.66
CA ALA A 169 -8.74 26.18 12.70
C ALA A 169 -8.46 27.60 13.26
N GLU A 170 -8.21 27.75 14.57
CA GLU A 170 -8.27 29.07 15.22
C GLU A 170 -7.27 30.13 14.70
N LYS A 171 -6.11 29.68 14.21
CA LYS A 171 -5.05 30.55 13.66
C LYS A 171 -5.01 30.53 12.13
N ALA A 172 -6.04 29.95 11.49
CA ALA A 172 -6.10 29.81 10.05
C ALA A 172 -6.05 31.15 9.32
N LYS A 173 -5.40 31.16 8.16
CA LYS A 173 -5.32 32.27 7.21
C LYS A 173 -5.58 31.73 5.81
N ALA A 174 -6.40 32.43 5.04
CA ALA A 174 -6.65 32.09 3.65
C ALA A 174 -5.56 32.68 2.73
N GLU A 175 -4.74 31.83 2.13
CA GLU A 175 -3.81 32.19 1.08
C GLU A 175 -4.49 31.98 -0.29
N LYS A 176 -4.50 33.01 -1.14
CA LYS A 176 -5.29 32.99 -2.38
C LYS A 176 -4.59 32.19 -3.48
N LYS A 177 -5.13 31.02 -3.82
CA LYS A 177 -4.65 30.11 -4.87
C LYS A 177 -5.09 30.55 -6.26
N SER A 178 -6.35 30.98 -6.42
CA SER A 178 -6.85 31.56 -7.67
C SER A 178 -8.03 32.53 -7.43
N LYS A 179 -8.85 32.86 -8.45
CA LYS A 179 -10.06 33.68 -8.25
C LYS A 179 -11.06 32.88 -7.39
N ASN A 180 -11.33 33.39 -6.20
CA ASN A 180 -12.29 32.85 -5.23
C ASN A 180 -11.95 31.42 -4.73
N HIS A 181 -10.68 31.02 -4.83
CA HIS A 181 -10.16 29.74 -4.35
C HIS A 181 -8.92 30.00 -3.48
N TYR A 182 -8.92 29.42 -2.29
CA TYR A 182 -7.95 29.67 -1.24
C TYR A 182 -7.44 28.34 -0.67
N THR A 183 -6.19 28.33 -0.23
CA THR A 183 -5.59 27.27 0.58
C THR A 183 -5.35 27.84 1.97
N PHE A 184 -5.63 27.08 3.03
CA PHE A 184 -5.43 27.55 4.40
C PHE A 184 -4.02 27.25 4.93
N THR A 185 -3.49 28.18 5.71
CA THR A 185 -2.26 28.01 6.50
C THR A 185 -2.49 28.40 7.95
N GLY A 186 -1.71 27.85 8.87
CA GLY A 186 -1.94 28.03 10.32
C GLY A 186 -2.99 27.08 10.91
N THR A 187 -3.41 26.06 10.16
CA THR A 187 -4.24 24.93 10.61
C THR A 187 -3.40 23.78 11.16
N LYS A 188 -4.03 22.86 11.89
CA LYS A 188 -3.51 21.50 12.16
C LYS A 188 -4.63 20.46 12.13
N GLY A 189 -4.27 19.16 12.19
CA GLY A 189 -5.24 18.06 12.22
C GLY A 189 -5.67 17.58 10.83
N THR A 190 -4.94 17.96 9.79
CA THR A 190 -5.16 17.50 8.41
C THR A 190 -3.87 17.01 7.77
N VAL A 191 -4.00 16.05 6.86
CA VAL A 191 -2.91 15.38 6.14
C VAL A 191 -2.35 16.28 5.02
N SER A 192 -3.23 16.95 4.28
CA SER A 192 -2.94 18.03 3.35
C SER A 192 -3.47 19.38 3.88
N LYS A 193 -3.10 20.50 3.23
CA LYS A 193 -3.62 21.82 3.60
C LYS A 193 -5.10 21.90 3.21
N PRO A 194 -6.01 22.31 4.11
CA PRO A 194 -7.40 22.52 3.74
C PRO A 194 -7.53 23.59 2.65
N GLU A 195 -8.57 23.49 1.82
CA GLU A 195 -8.87 24.49 0.80
C GLU A 195 -10.31 25.02 0.93
N ALA A 196 -10.57 26.22 0.42
CA ALA A 196 -11.92 26.76 0.26
C ALA A 196 -12.10 27.32 -1.16
N LYS A 197 -13.03 26.75 -1.90
CA LYS A 197 -13.50 27.28 -3.19
C LYS A 197 -14.89 27.88 -2.99
N LEU A 198 -15.07 29.16 -3.32
CA LEU A 198 -16.42 29.72 -3.43
C LEU A 198 -17.08 29.10 -4.66
N THR A 199 -18.23 28.46 -4.47
CA THR A 199 -19.02 27.84 -5.52
C THR A 199 -20.50 28.14 -5.31
N TYR A 200 -21.33 27.83 -6.30
CA TYR A 200 -22.77 27.72 -6.09
C TYR A 200 -23.14 26.24 -5.95
N LEU A 201 -24.19 25.95 -5.21
CA LEU A 201 -24.74 24.61 -5.04
C LEU A 201 -26.26 24.67 -5.15
N VAL A 202 -26.86 23.74 -5.89
CA VAL A 202 -28.32 23.55 -5.87
C VAL A 202 -28.67 22.59 -4.74
N ASP A 203 -29.53 23.02 -3.81
CA ASP A 203 -29.95 22.22 -2.66
C ASP A 203 -31.09 21.22 -2.99
N GLU A 204 -31.50 20.43 -1.99
CA GLU A 204 -32.63 19.50 -2.08
C GLU A 204 -33.98 20.15 -2.45
N ASN A 205 -34.14 21.45 -2.17
CA ASN A 205 -35.34 22.24 -2.47
C ASN A 205 -35.30 22.84 -3.88
N LYS A 206 -34.24 22.58 -4.65
CA LYS A 206 -33.92 23.20 -5.95
C LYS A 206 -33.75 24.72 -5.85
N GLU A 207 -33.20 25.20 -4.74
CA GLU A 207 -32.72 26.58 -4.59
C GLU A 207 -31.20 26.66 -4.80
N LEU A 208 -30.75 27.70 -5.50
CA LEU A 208 -29.33 27.97 -5.70
C LEU A 208 -28.75 28.74 -4.51
N LYS A 209 -27.86 28.11 -3.74
CA LYS A 209 -27.13 28.73 -2.63
C LYS A 209 -25.72 29.11 -3.09
N LEU A 210 -25.20 30.25 -2.63
CA LEU A 210 -23.77 30.53 -2.68
C LEU A 210 -23.10 29.83 -1.49
N THR A 211 -22.04 29.07 -1.72
CA THR A 211 -21.38 28.27 -0.69
C THR A 211 -19.85 28.39 -0.74
N TRP A 212 -19.21 28.20 0.40
CA TRP A 212 -17.81 27.80 0.45
C TRP A 212 -17.76 26.27 0.46
N ARG A 213 -17.15 25.68 -0.59
CA ARG A 213 -16.71 24.28 -0.58
C ARG A 213 -15.38 24.22 0.18
N VAL A 214 -15.43 23.79 1.43
CA VAL A 214 -14.31 23.60 2.33
C VAL A 214 -13.84 22.15 2.25
N GLU A 215 -12.59 21.95 1.87
CA GLU A 215 -11.99 20.64 1.63
C GLU A 215 -11.01 20.32 2.76
N THR A 216 -11.21 19.21 3.47
CA THR A 216 -10.43 18.84 4.67
C THR A 216 -10.11 17.34 4.70
N ASP A 217 -8.83 17.03 4.55
CA ASP A 217 -8.21 15.71 4.60
C ASP A 217 -7.81 15.39 6.06
N ILE A 218 -8.76 14.96 6.91
CA ILE A 218 -8.69 14.99 8.38
C ILE A 218 -8.01 13.77 9.03
N VAL A 219 -6.97 13.24 8.40
CA VAL A 219 -6.44 11.87 8.61
C VAL A 219 -7.46 10.81 8.28
N ASP A 220 -8.55 10.67 9.07
CA ASP A 220 -9.61 9.62 9.04
C ASP A 220 -10.61 9.70 7.88
N ASN A 221 -10.82 10.87 7.31
CA ASN A 221 -11.87 11.17 6.32
C ASN A 221 -11.32 12.25 5.36
N TRP A 222 -11.73 12.30 4.08
CA TRP A 222 -11.39 13.42 3.17
C TRP A 222 -12.68 14.11 2.78
N LEU A 223 -13.04 15.14 3.56
CA LEU A 223 -14.33 15.78 3.45
C LEU A 223 -14.34 16.91 2.42
N LEU A 224 -15.38 16.98 1.59
CA LEU A 224 -15.77 18.19 0.88
C LEU A 224 -17.08 18.69 1.49
N THR A 225 -17.00 19.74 2.32
CA THR A 225 -18.13 20.34 3.03
C THR A 225 -18.57 21.62 2.34
N TYR A 226 -19.84 21.75 1.99
CA TYR A 226 -20.41 22.97 1.43
C TYR A 226 -21.13 23.73 2.55
N VAL A 227 -20.62 24.90 2.96
CA VAL A 227 -21.29 25.80 3.92
C VAL A 227 -21.84 27.05 3.23
N ASN A 228 -22.98 27.57 3.68
CA ASN A 228 -23.60 28.79 3.14
C ASN A 228 -22.63 29.97 3.27
N ALA A 229 -22.31 30.63 2.15
CA ALA A 229 -21.27 31.66 2.11
C ALA A 229 -21.58 32.89 2.97
N ALA A 230 -22.86 33.24 3.16
CA ALA A 230 -23.27 34.37 4.01
C ALA A 230 -23.46 33.95 5.48
N LYS A 231 -23.70 32.67 5.74
CA LYS A 231 -24.02 32.10 7.06
C LYS A 231 -23.29 30.76 7.23
N THR A 232 -21.98 30.83 7.40
CA THR A 232 -21.08 29.65 7.36
C THR A 232 -21.30 28.59 8.44
N ASP A 233 -22.09 28.92 9.48
CA ASP A 233 -22.65 28.00 10.47
C ASP A 233 -23.76 27.06 9.91
N GLU A 234 -24.05 27.13 8.61
CA GLU A 234 -25.08 26.37 7.90
C GLU A 234 -24.44 25.47 6.84
N VAL A 235 -24.29 24.19 7.16
CA VAL A 235 -23.85 23.15 6.21
C VAL A 235 -25.00 22.80 5.27
N VAL A 236 -24.70 22.83 3.97
CA VAL A 236 -25.61 22.56 2.84
C VAL A 236 -25.35 21.18 2.20
N GLY A 237 -24.14 20.61 2.37
CA GLY A 237 -23.83 19.24 1.92
C GLY A 237 -22.43 18.74 2.31
N VAL A 238 -22.19 17.42 2.28
CA VAL A 238 -20.89 16.76 2.58
C VAL A 238 -20.60 15.56 1.66
N VAL A 239 -19.32 15.30 1.35
CA VAL A 239 -18.75 14.13 0.60
C VAL A 239 -17.45 13.66 1.30
N ASP A 240 -16.99 12.40 1.17
CA ASP A 240 -15.89 11.78 1.98
C ASP A 240 -15.02 10.67 1.28
N TYR A 241 -13.77 10.36 1.74
CA TYR A 241 -12.87 9.27 1.26
C TYR A 241 -11.95 8.41 2.23
N VAL A 242 -10.95 8.89 3.04
CA VAL A 242 -9.75 8.05 3.50
C VAL A 242 -9.07 8.33 4.88
N ASN A 243 -8.24 7.38 5.44
CA ASN A 243 -7.85 7.24 6.89
C ASN A 243 -6.37 6.79 7.30
N GLU A 244 -5.26 7.59 7.40
CA GLU A 244 -3.86 6.98 7.40
C GLU A 244 -2.44 7.68 7.83
N ALA A 245 -1.28 6.93 8.05
CA ALA A 245 0.16 7.27 8.52
C ALA A 245 1.50 6.48 8.04
N THR A 246 2.81 6.92 8.00
CA THR A 246 4.07 6.04 7.70
C THR A 246 5.55 6.48 8.11
N TYR A 247 6.66 5.72 7.84
CA TYR A 247 8.12 6.10 7.97
C TYR A 247 9.11 5.65 6.84
N LYS A 248 9.98 6.51 6.25
CA LYS A 248 11.03 6.13 5.23
C LYS A 248 12.39 5.77 5.85
N VAL A 249 12.90 4.55 5.65
CA VAL A 249 14.07 3.99 6.37
C VAL A 249 14.78 2.88 5.59
N TYR A 250 15.98 2.44 5.98
CA TYR A 250 16.43 1.08 5.69
C TYR A 250 15.64 0.12 6.59
N PRO A 251 14.88 -0.83 6.04
CA PRO A 251 13.99 -1.68 6.83
C PRO A 251 14.76 -2.69 7.68
N TRP A 252 14.07 -3.24 8.68
CA TRP A 252 14.57 -4.27 9.58
C TRP A 252 15.17 -5.44 8.81
N GLY A 253 16.32 -5.96 9.27
CA GLY A 253 17.09 -6.97 8.56
C GLY A 253 18.06 -6.43 7.49
N VAL A 254 17.93 -5.17 7.03
CA VAL A 254 18.98 -4.46 6.26
C VAL A 254 19.99 -3.88 7.25
N ASN A 255 21.26 -4.28 7.17
CA ASN A 255 22.29 -3.78 8.10
C ASN A 255 22.62 -2.30 7.85
N ASP A 256 22.78 -1.91 6.59
CA ASP A 256 23.30 -0.59 6.22
C ASP A 256 22.97 -0.26 4.74
N PRO A 257 23.22 0.97 4.28
CA PRO A 257 22.94 1.44 2.92
C PRO A 257 23.64 0.70 1.76
N SER A 258 24.57 -0.21 2.04
CA SER A 258 25.16 -1.10 1.02
C SER A 258 24.53 -2.50 0.98
N LYS A 259 23.68 -2.87 1.95
CA LYS A 259 23.00 -4.18 1.99
C LYS A 259 21.53 -4.13 1.56
N GLY A 260 20.99 -2.94 1.30
CA GLY A 260 19.62 -2.73 0.84
C GLY A 260 19.29 -1.25 0.65
N SER A 261 18.21 -0.99 -0.08
CA SER A 261 17.68 0.36 -0.30
C SER A 261 16.80 0.83 0.86
N ARG A 262 16.47 2.13 0.90
CA ARG A 262 15.46 2.63 1.83
C ARG A 262 14.06 2.28 1.34
N SER A 263 13.32 1.55 2.15
CA SER A 263 11.87 1.41 2.04
C SER A 263 11.19 2.25 3.11
N THR A 264 10.05 2.85 2.79
CA THR A 264 9.08 3.18 3.81
C THR A 264 8.65 1.87 4.44
N VAL A 265 8.22 1.98 5.68
CA VAL A 265 7.66 0.90 6.48
C VAL A 265 6.58 1.57 7.31
N GLU A 266 5.53 0.80 7.54
CA GLU A 266 4.26 1.38 7.89
C GLU A 266 3.70 0.66 9.11
N ASN A 267 3.15 1.45 10.07
CA ASN A 267 3.07 1.14 11.51
C ASN A 267 3.97 -0.04 11.86
N PRO A 268 5.30 0.15 11.71
CA PRO A 268 6.25 -0.91 11.93
C PRO A 268 6.25 -1.45 13.37
N TRP A 269 5.48 -0.84 14.27
CA TRP A 269 5.24 -1.28 15.62
C TRP A 269 4.49 -2.61 15.70
N ASN A 270 4.99 -3.50 16.54
CA ASN A 270 4.23 -4.65 16.99
C ASN A 270 3.31 -4.21 18.14
N LEU A 271 1.99 -4.36 18.00
CA LEU A 271 1.01 -3.89 19.00
C LEU A 271 0.96 -4.72 20.31
N GLU A 272 1.68 -5.84 20.42
CA GLU A 272 1.86 -6.57 21.68
C GLU A 272 2.98 -5.96 22.53
N ALA A 273 4.00 -5.37 21.89
CA ALA A 273 5.13 -4.69 22.53
C ALA A 273 4.98 -3.15 22.61
N SER A 274 4.22 -2.58 21.67
CA SER A 274 4.01 -1.14 21.50
C SER A 274 2.52 -0.86 21.32
N GLU A 275 1.72 -1.24 22.33
CA GLU A 275 0.25 -1.20 22.33
C GLU A 275 -0.34 0.18 22.00
N PHE A 276 0.34 1.25 22.41
CA PHE A 276 -0.08 2.62 22.15
C PHE A 276 0.38 3.16 20.80
N THR A 277 1.07 2.35 19.98
CA THR A 277 1.98 2.78 18.90
C THR A 277 3.30 3.38 19.38
N TRP A 278 4.31 3.45 18.50
CA TRP A 278 5.52 4.27 18.75
C TRP A 278 5.26 5.78 18.68
N LEU A 279 4.05 6.22 18.33
CA LEU A 279 3.65 7.62 18.24
C LEU A 279 2.67 8.01 19.35
N SER A 280 2.62 7.26 20.45
CA SER A 280 1.89 7.66 21.65
C SER A 280 2.59 7.15 22.90
N ASP A 281 2.31 7.79 24.04
CA ASP A 281 2.63 7.28 25.37
C ASP A 281 1.37 6.77 26.11
N GLY A 282 0.27 6.58 25.38
CA GLY A 282 -1.04 6.21 25.93
C GLY A 282 -1.82 7.38 26.53
N SER A 283 -1.20 8.56 26.68
CA SER A 283 -1.86 9.80 27.11
C SER A 283 -1.86 10.88 26.02
N ASN A 284 -0.82 10.92 25.18
CA ASN A 284 -0.61 11.92 24.12
C ASN A 284 -0.23 11.21 22.83
N ASN A 285 -0.95 11.48 21.74
CA ASN A 285 -0.53 11.08 20.39
C ASN A 285 0.41 12.15 19.81
N TYR A 286 1.47 11.71 19.13
CA TYR A 286 2.57 12.53 18.65
C TYR A 286 2.65 12.48 17.11
N THR A 287 2.71 13.64 16.50
CA THR A 287 2.97 13.81 15.07
C THR A 287 4.47 13.81 14.74
N THR A 288 5.33 13.40 15.68
CA THR A 288 6.79 13.52 15.63
C THR A 288 7.47 12.23 16.13
N THR A 289 8.76 12.04 15.90
CA THR A 289 9.55 10.86 16.31
C THR A 289 9.75 10.76 17.84
N ARG A 290 8.64 10.50 18.54
CA ARG A 290 8.48 10.35 19.99
C ARG A 290 7.26 9.47 20.26
N GLY A 291 7.38 8.55 21.21
CA GLY A 291 6.25 7.86 21.83
C GLY A 291 6.73 7.07 23.03
N ASN A 292 6.13 5.92 23.30
CA ASN A 292 6.37 5.21 24.55
C ASN A 292 7.83 4.77 24.71
N ASN A 293 8.42 4.17 23.67
CA ASN A 293 9.67 3.41 23.75
C ASN A 293 10.92 4.27 23.54
N GLY A 294 10.78 5.47 22.94
CA GLY A 294 11.91 6.36 22.72
C GLY A 294 11.53 7.78 22.26
N ILE A 295 12.56 8.62 22.21
CA ILE A 295 12.49 10.00 21.70
C ILE A 295 13.76 10.32 20.91
N ALA A 296 13.61 10.60 19.61
CA ALA A 296 14.72 10.86 18.70
C ALA A 296 14.83 12.33 18.31
N GLN A 297 16.07 12.81 18.13
CA GLN A 297 16.43 14.20 17.82
C GLN A 297 17.86 14.29 17.27
N VAL A 298 18.22 15.42 16.66
CA VAL A 298 19.65 15.76 16.49
C VAL A 298 20.26 16.30 17.77
N ASN A 299 21.58 16.13 17.93
CA ASN A 299 22.33 16.80 19.00
C ASN A 299 23.68 17.38 18.53
N PRO A 300 23.71 18.35 17.58
CA PRO A 300 24.94 18.82 16.96
C PRO A 300 25.87 19.60 17.90
N SER A 301 25.43 19.92 19.13
CA SER A 301 26.24 20.52 20.18
C SER A 301 26.98 19.50 21.05
N GLY A 302 26.64 18.21 20.95
CA GLY A 302 27.12 17.18 21.88
C GLY A 302 26.63 17.36 23.33
N GLY A 303 25.63 18.21 23.56
CA GLY A 303 25.13 18.59 24.88
C GLY A 303 24.22 17.54 25.53
N SER A 304 23.76 17.84 26.74
CA SER A 304 22.86 16.96 27.52
C SER A 304 21.36 17.18 27.26
N THR A 305 20.98 18.21 26.49
CA THR A 305 19.58 18.53 26.18
C THR A 305 19.04 17.64 25.06
N TYR A 306 17.77 17.25 25.14
CA TYR A 306 17.11 16.42 24.13
C TYR A 306 15.62 16.74 23.92
N LEU A 307 14.84 16.98 24.99
CA LEU A 307 13.37 17.20 24.90
C LEU A 307 12.97 18.27 23.87
N ASN A 308 13.64 19.41 23.89
CA ASN A 308 13.40 20.53 22.97
C ASN A 308 14.42 20.62 21.82
N ASN A 309 15.29 19.61 21.65
CA ASN A 309 16.14 19.53 20.47
C ASN A 309 15.29 19.24 19.22
N TYR A 310 15.82 19.64 18.06
CA TYR A 310 15.13 19.51 16.79
C TYR A 310 14.88 18.04 16.41
N ARG A 311 13.63 17.78 16.00
CA ARG A 311 13.14 16.54 15.38
C ARG A 311 12.02 16.87 14.38
N PRO A 312 11.80 16.05 13.34
CA PRO A 312 10.76 16.32 12.35
C PRO A 312 9.35 16.11 12.93
N ASP A 313 8.40 16.89 12.43
CA ASP A 313 6.98 16.85 12.78
C ASP A 313 6.16 16.72 11.49
N SER A 314 5.16 15.85 11.51
CA SER A 314 4.39 15.39 10.35
C SER A 314 2.95 15.11 10.77
N PRO A 315 2.00 16.04 10.60
CA PRO A 315 0.60 15.86 10.98
C PRO A 315 -0.13 14.76 10.21
N SER A 316 0.33 14.46 8.99
CA SER A 316 -0.07 13.30 8.20
C SER A 316 0.61 11.99 8.66
N LEU A 317 1.39 12.06 9.74
CA LEU A 317 2.17 10.98 10.31
C LEU A 317 3.16 10.34 9.32
N LYS A 318 3.60 11.09 8.30
CA LYS A 318 4.52 10.67 7.24
C LYS A 318 5.97 11.05 7.60
N PHE A 319 6.75 10.12 8.12
CA PHE A 319 8.17 10.31 8.39
C PHE A 319 9.03 9.95 7.18
N GLU A 320 8.63 10.44 6.00
CA GLU A 320 9.32 10.22 4.73
C GLU A 320 10.33 11.33 4.38
N TYR A 321 11.53 11.26 4.95
CA TYR A 321 12.59 12.25 4.67
C TYR A 321 13.68 11.66 3.78
N ASP A 322 14.24 12.46 2.87
CA ASP A 322 15.25 11.98 1.93
C ASP A 322 16.66 11.89 2.52
N TYR A 323 17.40 10.90 2.01
CA TYR A 323 18.81 10.64 2.29
C TYR A 323 19.39 9.93 1.09
N SER A 324 20.60 10.33 0.69
CA SER A 324 21.44 9.60 -0.24
C SER A 324 22.82 9.39 0.40
N THR A 325 23.44 8.25 0.12
CA THR A 325 24.84 7.98 0.46
C THR A 325 25.82 8.90 -0.26
N SER A 326 25.36 9.69 -1.25
CA SER A 326 26.13 10.76 -1.90
C SER A 326 25.96 12.16 -1.28
N THR A 327 25.07 12.34 -0.29
CA THR A 327 24.82 13.67 0.30
C THR A 327 25.96 14.11 1.23
N THR A 328 26.63 15.20 0.87
CA THR A 328 27.87 15.67 1.54
C THR A 328 27.66 16.42 2.86
N THR A 329 26.45 16.90 3.15
CA THR A 329 26.18 17.79 4.30
C THR A 329 25.21 17.11 5.28
N PRO A 330 25.68 16.57 6.41
CA PRO A 330 24.87 15.81 7.37
C PRO A 330 23.55 16.45 7.79
N THR A 331 23.58 17.77 8.06
CA THR A 331 22.41 18.54 8.49
C THR A 331 21.29 18.62 7.44
N THR A 332 21.55 18.27 6.18
CA THR A 332 20.53 18.25 5.10
C THR A 332 19.71 16.96 5.05
N TYR A 333 20.20 15.86 5.62
CA TYR A 333 19.49 14.58 5.74
C TYR A 333 19.18 14.19 7.19
N ARG A 334 19.35 15.13 8.13
CA ARG A 334 19.19 14.89 9.57
C ARG A 334 17.81 14.33 9.95
N ASP A 335 16.76 14.72 9.23
CA ASP A 335 15.39 14.25 9.48
C ASP A 335 15.24 12.77 9.11
N ALA A 336 15.89 12.32 8.04
CA ALA A 336 15.99 10.91 7.68
C ALA A 336 16.84 10.12 8.68
N SER A 337 17.92 10.73 9.20
CA SER A 337 18.78 10.14 10.23
C SER A 337 18.02 9.94 11.55
N ILE A 338 17.23 10.93 11.97
CA ILE A 338 16.34 10.84 13.15
C ILE A 338 15.26 9.77 12.93
N ALA A 339 14.56 9.79 11.79
CA ALA A 339 13.49 8.83 11.51
C ALA A 339 14.02 7.39 11.43
N GLN A 340 15.22 7.19 10.87
CA GLN A 340 15.92 5.92 10.85
C GLN A 340 16.27 5.44 12.26
N LEU A 341 16.94 6.29 13.05
CA LEU A 341 17.37 5.94 14.39
C LEU A 341 16.18 5.60 15.28
N PHE A 342 15.11 6.36 15.16
CA PHE A 342 13.82 6.08 15.80
C PHE A 342 13.28 4.72 15.37
N TYR A 343 13.15 4.47 14.07
CA TYR A 343 12.64 3.19 13.55
C TYR A 343 13.43 1.98 14.04
N THR A 344 14.76 1.99 13.87
CA THR A 344 15.61 0.84 14.19
C THR A 344 15.57 0.55 15.69
N ALA A 345 15.61 1.59 16.53
CA ALA A 345 15.52 1.43 17.98
C ALA A 345 14.15 0.90 18.44
N ASN A 346 13.05 1.38 17.86
CA ASN A 346 11.72 0.92 18.25
C ASN A 346 11.39 -0.49 17.68
N LYS A 347 11.83 -0.87 16.46
CA LYS A 347 11.75 -2.29 16.02
C LYS A 347 12.52 -3.21 16.97
N TYR A 348 13.68 -2.75 17.48
CA TYR A 348 14.48 -3.58 18.37
C TYR A 348 13.89 -3.65 19.79
N HIS A 349 13.30 -2.58 20.31
CA HIS A 349 12.43 -2.65 21.49
C HIS A 349 11.39 -3.75 21.32
N ASP A 350 10.63 -3.72 20.22
CA ASP A 350 9.52 -4.65 19.99
C ASP A 350 9.99 -6.11 19.89
N LEU A 351 11.12 -6.36 19.22
CA LEU A 351 11.70 -7.70 19.17
C LEU A 351 12.21 -8.17 20.55
N LEU A 352 12.90 -7.30 21.30
CA LEU A 352 13.42 -7.65 22.62
C LEU A 352 12.29 -7.91 23.61
N TYR A 353 11.18 -7.17 23.52
CA TYR A 353 9.97 -7.38 24.30
C TYR A 353 9.42 -8.80 24.11
N LEU A 354 9.21 -9.21 22.85
CA LEU A 354 8.78 -10.57 22.51
C LEU A 354 9.78 -11.64 23.01
N LEU A 355 11.09 -11.35 23.00
CA LEU A 355 12.12 -12.21 23.57
C LEU A 355 12.18 -12.16 25.12
N GLY A 356 11.32 -11.41 25.80
CA GLY A 356 11.16 -11.37 27.26
C GLY A 356 11.82 -10.19 27.97
N PHE A 357 12.34 -9.20 27.25
CA PHE A 357 12.77 -7.92 27.82
C PHE A 357 11.55 -6.99 27.94
N THR A 358 10.64 -7.34 28.86
CA THR A 358 9.43 -6.58 29.19
C THR A 358 9.72 -5.55 30.29
N GLU A 359 8.69 -4.82 30.72
CA GLU A 359 8.80 -3.76 31.73
C GLU A 359 9.34 -4.33 33.05
N GLN A 360 8.87 -5.51 33.48
CA GLN A 360 9.40 -6.19 34.67
C GLN A 360 10.86 -6.63 34.55
N ALA A 361 11.35 -6.81 33.32
CA ALA A 361 12.75 -7.11 33.03
C ALA A 361 13.62 -5.83 32.84
N GLY A 362 13.04 -4.64 33.07
CA GLY A 362 13.73 -3.36 32.99
C GLY A 362 14.01 -2.91 31.56
N ASN A 363 13.01 -3.02 30.67
CA ASN A 363 13.05 -2.38 29.35
C ASN A 363 12.98 -0.84 29.44
N PHE A 364 12.92 -0.17 28.29
CA PHE A 364 12.96 1.30 28.21
C PHE A 364 11.61 1.84 27.71
N GLN A 365 10.78 2.37 28.60
CA GLN A 365 9.45 2.89 28.28
C GLN A 365 9.07 4.15 29.07
N THR A 366 8.21 5.00 28.50
CA THR A 366 7.68 6.20 29.17
C THR A 366 6.56 5.81 30.14
N ASN A 367 5.68 4.92 29.70
CA ASN A 367 4.48 4.46 30.38
C ASN A 367 4.37 2.93 30.23
N ASN A 368 4.63 2.24 31.33
CA ASN A 368 4.67 0.77 31.43
C ASN A 368 3.27 0.14 31.54
N ASN A 369 2.19 0.92 31.35
CA ASN A 369 0.78 0.53 31.42
C ASN A 369 0.37 -0.36 32.63
N GLY A 370 1.07 -0.22 33.75
CA GLY A 370 0.87 -1.05 34.95
C GLY A 370 1.42 -2.48 34.88
N GLN A 371 2.12 -2.87 33.80
CA GLN A 371 2.70 -4.21 33.63
C GLN A 371 3.86 -4.48 34.61
N GLY A 372 4.60 -3.45 35.02
CA GLY A 372 5.65 -3.53 36.04
C GLY A 372 6.85 -2.63 35.73
N GLY A 373 8.02 -2.94 36.32
CA GLY A 373 9.24 -2.13 36.18
C GLY A 373 9.11 -0.71 36.73
N VAL A 374 10.03 0.16 36.30
CA VAL A 374 9.99 1.60 36.57
C VAL A 374 10.12 2.38 35.25
N GLY A 375 9.01 2.91 34.75
CA GLY A 375 8.99 3.72 33.52
C GLY A 375 9.44 5.17 33.68
N ASN A 376 9.21 5.97 32.63
CA ASN A 376 9.82 7.27 32.34
C ASN A 376 11.28 7.17 31.88
N ASP A 377 11.65 6.04 31.27
CA ASP A 377 13.03 5.67 30.95
C ASP A 377 13.26 5.27 29.48
N MET A 378 12.31 5.64 28.62
CA MET A 378 12.39 5.55 27.16
C MET A 378 13.74 6.02 26.58
N VAL A 379 14.19 5.39 25.50
CA VAL A 379 15.54 5.67 24.98
C VAL A 379 15.62 7.07 24.36
N ILE A 380 16.60 7.86 24.83
CA ILE A 380 17.02 9.12 24.23
C ILE A 380 17.93 8.77 23.05
N LEU A 381 17.45 9.03 21.83
CA LEU A 381 18.07 8.65 20.57
C LEU A 381 18.67 9.87 19.87
N ASN A 382 19.95 10.15 20.12
CA ASN A 382 20.64 11.29 19.50
C ASN A 382 21.27 10.88 18.16
N ALA A 383 20.68 11.36 17.06
CA ALA A 383 21.25 11.33 15.73
C ALA A 383 22.28 12.47 15.54
N GLN A 384 23.33 12.21 14.75
CA GLN A 384 24.37 13.20 14.40
C GLN A 384 24.91 13.96 15.63
N ASP A 385 25.21 13.22 16.71
CA ASP A 385 25.60 13.81 17.99
C ASP A 385 27.01 14.43 17.91
N GLY A 386 27.11 15.73 18.17
CA GLY A 386 28.35 16.51 18.01
C GLY A 386 29.45 16.19 19.04
N SER A 387 29.23 15.28 19.98
CA SER A 387 30.25 14.88 20.97
C SER A 387 31.29 13.87 20.44
N GLY A 388 31.16 13.37 19.21
CA GLY A 388 32.14 12.47 18.60
C GLY A 388 32.04 12.28 17.08
N THR A 389 32.96 11.50 16.54
CA THR A 389 32.97 10.96 15.16
C THR A 389 33.57 9.56 15.18
N ASN A 390 33.34 8.78 14.11
CA ASN A 390 33.96 7.46 13.90
C ASN A 390 33.69 6.44 15.02
N ASN A 391 32.52 6.54 15.68
CA ASN A 391 32.09 5.64 16.74
C ASN A 391 30.55 5.71 16.92
N ALA A 392 30.02 5.05 17.94
CA ALA A 392 28.75 5.40 18.60
C ALA A 392 28.94 5.28 20.13
N ASN A 393 27.87 5.28 20.93
CA ASN A 393 27.83 4.74 22.30
C ASN A 393 26.41 4.77 22.89
N PHE A 394 26.10 3.81 23.74
CA PHE A 394 24.94 3.78 24.62
C PHE A 394 25.35 3.96 26.09
N ALA A 395 24.64 4.83 26.81
CA ALA A 395 24.74 4.94 28.26
C ALA A 395 23.53 4.26 28.91
N THR A 396 23.78 3.19 29.66
CA THR A 396 22.78 2.41 30.39
C THR A 396 22.81 2.78 31.88
N PRO A 397 21.90 3.63 32.38
CA PRO A 397 21.60 3.72 33.80
C PRO A 397 20.62 2.60 34.21
N ALA A 398 20.40 2.47 35.52
CA ALA A 398 19.41 1.57 36.08
C ALA A 398 17.97 1.88 35.62
N ASP A 399 17.06 0.95 35.89
CA ASP A 399 15.61 1.06 35.66
C ASP A 399 15.03 2.41 36.16
N GLY A 400 14.07 2.99 35.43
CA GLY A 400 13.50 4.29 35.78
C GLY A 400 14.36 5.51 35.44
N GLN A 401 15.43 5.34 34.67
CA GLN A 401 16.24 6.45 34.12
C GLN A 401 16.51 6.23 32.62
N PRO A 402 16.27 7.24 31.76
CA PRO A 402 16.43 7.10 30.32
C PRO A 402 17.79 6.54 29.87
N GLY A 403 17.75 5.42 29.14
CA GLY A 403 18.88 4.99 28.33
C GLY A 403 19.22 6.05 27.27
N ARG A 404 20.50 6.29 26.97
CA ARG A 404 20.89 7.33 26.00
C ARG A 404 21.89 6.81 24.97
N MET A 405 21.42 6.69 23.74
CA MET A 405 22.21 6.35 22.56
C MET A 405 22.72 7.63 21.87
N ARG A 406 23.96 7.62 21.40
CA ARG A 406 24.56 8.70 20.60
C ARG A 406 25.21 8.12 19.34
N MET A 407 24.61 8.44 18.19
CA MET A 407 25.11 8.05 16.87
C MET A 407 25.92 9.21 16.28
N TYR A 408 27.08 8.89 15.71
CA TYR A 408 28.02 9.88 15.19
C TYR A 408 28.20 9.78 13.66
N LEU A 409 28.91 10.77 13.13
CA LEU A 409 29.36 10.77 11.74
C LEU A 409 30.72 10.08 11.61
N TRP A 410 30.88 9.29 10.56
CA TRP A 410 32.07 8.49 10.25
C TRP A 410 32.75 9.06 9.00
N THR A 411 34.06 9.26 9.10
CA THR A 411 34.85 10.12 8.20
C THR A 411 35.88 9.33 7.39
N TYR A 412 35.77 7.99 7.36
CA TYR A 412 36.58 7.10 6.52
C TYR A 412 36.11 7.04 5.05
N SER A 413 35.11 7.86 4.71
CA SER A 413 34.54 8.02 3.37
C SER A 413 34.26 9.48 3.07
N THR A 414 34.20 9.79 1.78
CA THR A 414 33.69 11.07 1.24
C THR A 414 32.49 10.73 0.34
N PRO A 415 31.27 11.19 0.65
CA PRO A 415 30.89 11.96 1.83
C PRO A 415 30.98 11.14 3.13
N GLN A 416 30.86 11.83 4.28
CA GLN A 416 30.79 11.20 5.59
C GLN A 416 29.52 10.35 5.72
N ARG A 417 29.65 9.19 6.37
CA ARG A 417 28.56 8.24 6.63
C ARG A 417 28.00 8.44 8.03
N ASP A 418 26.69 8.33 8.20
CA ASP A 418 26.00 8.53 9.48
C ASP A 418 25.60 7.16 10.02
N CYS A 419 26.15 6.74 11.17
CA CYS A 419 25.88 5.40 11.69
C CYS A 419 24.45 5.21 12.20
N SER A 420 23.63 6.27 12.23
CA SER A 420 22.18 6.15 12.39
C SER A 420 21.54 5.28 11.30
N PHE A 421 22.16 5.18 10.10
CA PHE A 421 21.74 4.28 9.01
C PHE A 421 22.42 2.92 9.01
N ASP A 422 23.40 2.68 9.88
CA ASP A 422 23.99 1.35 10.11
C ASP A 422 23.23 0.69 11.27
N ALA A 423 22.15 -0.01 10.93
CA ALA A 423 21.31 -0.73 11.87
C ALA A 423 22.12 -1.73 12.71
N GLY A 424 23.20 -2.31 12.17
CA GLY A 424 24.13 -3.15 12.93
C GLY A 424 24.76 -2.39 14.11
N VAL A 425 25.19 -1.15 13.89
CA VAL A 425 25.68 -0.27 14.96
C VAL A 425 24.55 0.13 15.93
N VAL A 426 23.38 0.53 15.43
CA VAL A 426 22.23 0.90 16.29
C VAL A 426 21.80 -0.27 17.21
N ILE A 427 21.74 -1.48 16.68
CA ILE A 427 21.40 -2.71 17.42
C ILE A 427 22.51 -3.06 18.40
N HIS A 428 23.79 -2.97 18.01
CA HIS A 428 24.92 -3.19 18.90
C HIS A 428 24.82 -2.27 20.14
N GLU A 429 24.63 -0.97 19.91
CA GLU A 429 24.52 0.03 20.98
C GLU A 429 23.31 -0.21 21.89
N TYR A 430 22.12 -0.45 21.33
CA TYR A 430 20.93 -0.77 22.13
C TYR A 430 21.12 -2.08 22.93
N THR A 431 21.95 -3.00 22.44
CA THR A 431 22.29 -4.25 23.15
C THR A 431 23.17 -4.01 24.37
N HIS A 432 23.94 -2.90 24.45
CA HIS A 432 24.52 -2.47 25.73
C HIS A 432 23.46 -1.99 26.73
N GLY A 433 22.32 -1.48 26.25
CA GLY A 433 21.11 -1.26 27.05
C GLY A 433 20.58 -2.56 27.64
N LEU A 434 20.20 -3.50 26.78
CA LEU A 434 19.72 -4.85 27.14
C LEU A 434 20.67 -5.56 28.12
N SER A 435 21.94 -5.73 27.74
CA SER A 435 22.88 -6.57 28.49
C SER A 435 23.25 -6.00 29.86
N ASN A 436 23.27 -4.67 30.05
CA ASN A 436 23.50 -4.04 31.35
C ASN A 436 22.21 -3.81 32.17
N ARG A 437 21.01 -3.93 31.59
CA ARG A 437 19.75 -4.02 32.36
C ARG A 437 19.51 -5.45 32.87
N LEU A 438 19.83 -6.47 32.08
CA LEU A 438 19.64 -7.87 32.48
C LEU A 438 20.76 -8.42 33.38
N THR A 439 22.03 -8.18 33.05
CA THR A 439 23.17 -8.77 33.79
C THR A 439 23.28 -8.19 35.21
N GLY A 440 22.91 -8.98 36.22
CA GLY A 440 22.85 -8.52 37.61
C GLY A 440 21.54 -7.80 38.00
N GLY A 441 20.58 -7.71 37.07
CA GLY A 441 19.22 -7.21 37.27
C GLY A 441 19.04 -5.69 37.08
N PRO A 442 17.81 -5.22 36.77
CA PRO A 442 17.56 -3.86 36.25
C PRO A 442 18.05 -2.69 37.11
N ALA A 443 18.18 -2.90 38.42
CA ALA A 443 18.65 -1.89 39.37
C ALA A 443 20.18 -1.66 39.34
N ASN A 444 20.98 -2.45 38.59
CA ASN A 444 22.44 -2.44 38.68
C ASN A 444 23.15 -2.57 37.32
N SER A 445 23.33 -1.45 36.63
CA SER A 445 24.04 -1.38 35.34
C SER A 445 25.58 -1.41 35.44
N GLY A 446 26.15 -1.78 36.60
CA GLY A 446 27.60 -1.80 36.83
C GLY A 446 28.31 -3.10 36.42
N CYS A 447 27.64 -4.01 35.70
CA CYS A 447 27.99 -5.42 35.67
C CYS A 447 28.74 -5.95 34.43
N LEU A 448 29.10 -5.08 33.47
CA LEU A 448 29.99 -5.41 32.33
C LEU A 448 31.15 -4.39 32.18
N PRO A 449 31.91 -4.03 33.25
CA PRO A 449 32.77 -2.85 33.30
C PRO A 449 34.08 -2.95 32.50
N GLY A 450 34.42 -4.13 31.96
CA GLY A 450 35.64 -4.31 31.15
C GLY A 450 36.22 -5.72 31.19
N GLY A 451 37.42 -5.87 30.63
CA GLY A 451 38.10 -7.16 30.51
C GLY A 451 37.26 -8.16 29.72
N GLU A 452 37.15 -9.38 30.23
CA GLU A 452 36.34 -10.44 29.60
C GLU A 452 34.84 -10.15 29.67
N SER A 453 34.35 -9.59 30.78
CA SER A 453 32.93 -9.21 30.95
C SER A 453 32.49 -8.13 29.96
N GLY A 454 33.25 -7.03 29.86
CA GLY A 454 33.01 -5.97 28.87
C GLY A 454 33.21 -6.48 27.45
N GLY A 455 34.18 -7.38 27.23
CA GLY A 455 34.37 -8.05 25.95
C GLY A 455 33.17 -8.89 25.51
N MET A 456 32.46 -9.53 26.44
CA MET A 456 31.18 -10.17 26.09
C MET A 456 30.07 -9.16 25.83
N GLY A 457 30.05 -8.00 26.50
CA GLY A 457 29.17 -6.87 26.17
C GLY A 457 29.24 -6.50 24.68
N GLU A 458 30.46 -6.31 24.18
CA GLU A 458 30.75 -6.10 22.75
C GLU A 458 30.27 -7.29 21.89
N GLY A 459 30.64 -8.51 22.30
CA GLY A 459 30.32 -9.73 21.55
C GLY A 459 28.83 -10.06 21.49
N TRP A 460 28.04 -9.63 22.46
CA TRP A 460 26.58 -9.74 22.43
C TRP A 460 25.95 -8.68 21.52
N GLY A 461 26.45 -7.44 21.52
CA GLY A 461 26.01 -6.42 20.57
C GLY A 461 26.26 -6.82 19.12
N ASP A 462 27.49 -7.29 18.86
CA ASP A 462 27.90 -7.88 17.59
C ASP A 462 27.04 -9.10 17.21
N PHE A 463 26.80 -10.01 18.14
CA PHE A 463 25.99 -11.21 17.90
C PHE A 463 24.52 -10.88 17.60
N MET A 464 23.87 -10.00 18.38
CA MET A 464 22.45 -9.70 18.19
C MET A 464 22.22 -8.98 16.86
N ALA A 465 23.07 -8.01 16.49
CA ALA A 465 23.09 -7.42 15.16
C ALA A 465 23.27 -8.49 14.07
N THR A 466 24.29 -9.34 14.21
CA THR A 466 24.59 -10.41 13.25
C THR A 466 23.44 -11.42 13.10
N ALA A 467 22.74 -11.76 14.19
CA ALA A 467 21.62 -12.68 14.22
C ALA A 467 20.35 -12.10 13.58
N ILE A 468 20.09 -10.80 13.78
CA ILE A 468 19.02 -10.05 13.10
C ILE A 468 19.31 -9.92 11.60
N HIS A 469 20.58 -9.80 11.22
CA HIS A 469 21.03 -9.74 9.83
C HIS A 469 21.37 -11.12 9.21
N ILE A 470 20.87 -12.22 9.79
CA ILE A 470 20.70 -13.50 9.08
C ILE A 470 19.44 -13.41 8.20
N GLN A 471 19.64 -13.55 6.89
CA GLN A 471 18.63 -13.44 5.86
C GLN A 471 18.18 -14.83 5.34
N SER A 472 17.12 -14.85 4.55
CA SER A 472 16.59 -16.07 3.90
C SER A 472 17.64 -16.89 3.16
N LYS A 473 18.51 -16.21 2.40
CA LYS A 473 19.63 -16.80 1.62
C LYS A 473 20.83 -17.26 2.45
N ASP A 474 20.94 -16.89 3.73
CA ASP A 474 22.08 -17.30 4.54
C ASP A 474 22.03 -18.78 4.90
N THR A 475 23.20 -19.40 4.91
CA THR A 475 23.41 -20.79 5.37
C THR A 475 24.53 -20.81 6.40
N ARG A 476 24.78 -21.96 7.02
CA ARG A 476 25.97 -22.18 7.86
C ARG A 476 27.28 -21.67 7.24
N ALA A 477 27.44 -21.76 5.92
CA ALA A 477 28.65 -21.30 5.22
C ALA A 477 28.73 -19.77 5.00
N SER A 478 27.72 -19.01 5.43
CA SER A 478 27.74 -17.55 5.37
C SER A 478 28.76 -16.94 6.32
N ASN A 479 29.27 -15.77 5.91
CA ASN A 479 30.18 -14.93 6.71
C ASN A 479 29.52 -13.56 6.94
N LYS A 480 29.76 -12.95 8.10
CA LYS A 480 29.18 -11.64 8.48
C LYS A 480 30.25 -10.72 9.07
N VAL A 481 30.10 -9.42 8.86
CA VAL A 481 31.02 -8.35 9.30
C VAL A 481 30.22 -7.24 9.98
N MET A 482 30.83 -6.53 10.92
CA MET A 482 30.21 -5.37 11.60
C MET A 482 30.73 -4.05 11.01
N GLY A 483 29.81 -3.12 10.76
CA GLY A 483 30.13 -1.72 10.44
C GLY A 483 30.99 -1.51 9.20
N ASP A 484 30.97 -2.45 8.24
CA ASP A 484 31.83 -2.39 7.04
C ASP A 484 31.47 -1.19 6.13
N TRP A 485 30.20 -0.77 6.15
CA TRP A 485 29.76 0.47 5.53
C TRP A 485 30.21 1.72 6.28
N VAL A 486 29.94 1.90 7.58
CA VAL A 486 30.40 3.11 8.32
C VAL A 486 31.93 3.25 8.31
N TYR A 487 32.65 2.13 8.39
CA TYR A 487 34.12 2.11 8.33
C TYR A 487 34.69 2.24 6.92
N ASN A 488 33.82 2.16 5.89
CA ASN A 488 34.17 2.19 4.47
C ASN A 488 35.25 1.15 4.08
N ASN A 489 35.12 -0.06 4.63
CA ASN A 489 36.03 -1.17 4.42
C ASN A 489 35.26 -2.48 4.57
N ALA A 490 35.12 -3.24 3.48
CA ALA A 490 34.32 -4.47 3.40
C ALA A 490 34.74 -5.59 4.37
N ALA A 491 35.90 -5.49 5.03
CA ALA A 491 36.31 -6.38 6.12
C ALA A 491 35.58 -6.11 7.45
N GLY A 492 34.93 -4.95 7.61
CA GLY A 492 34.34 -4.50 8.86
C GLY A 492 35.33 -3.87 9.85
N ILE A 493 34.82 -3.46 11.01
CA ILE A 493 35.60 -2.89 12.13
C ILE A 493 36.29 -3.95 13.01
N ARG A 494 36.08 -5.25 12.73
CA ARG A 494 36.54 -6.37 13.55
C ARG A 494 37.65 -7.13 12.81
N ALA A 495 38.50 -7.83 13.56
CA ALA A 495 39.72 -8.43 12.99
C ALA A 495 39.47 -9.58 12.00
N TYR A 496 38.31 -10.25 12.11
CA TYR A 496 37.85 -11.33 11.24
C TYR A 496 36.31 -11.25 11.13
N PRO A 497 35.71 -11.71 10.01
CA PRO A 497 34.26 -11.88 9.93
C PRO A 497 33.79 -13.01 10.86
N TYR A 498 32.56 -12.94 11.39
CA TYR A 498 31.94 -14.12 12.00
C TYR A 498 31.61 -15.12 10.91
N SER A 499 31.97 -16.38 11.12
CA SER A 499 31.91 -17.42 10.10
C SER A 499 32.03 -18.78 10.76
N THR A 500 31.27 -19.77 10.29
CA THR A 500 31.54 -21.19 10.60
C THR A 500 32.57 -21.80 9.64
N SER A 501 33.31 -20.95 8.92
CA SER A 501 34.53 -21.28 8.18
C SER A 501 35.70 -20.51 8.79
N LEU A 502 36.74 -21.23 9.15
CA LEU A 502 37.44 -20.98 10.41
C LEU A 502 38.96 -20.95 10.30
N THR A 503 39.48 -20.90 9.07
CA THR A 503 40.65 -20.06 8.81
C THR A 503 40.24 -18.73 8.15
N THR A 504 38.96 -18.55 7.77
CA THR A 504 38.34 -17.23 7.61
C THR A 504 38.24 -16.51 8.95
N ASN A 505 37.94 -17.24 10.03
CA ASN A 505 38.04 -16.76 11.41
C ASN A 505 38.73 -17.80 12.32
N PRO A 506 40.05 -17.66 12.57
CA PRO A 506 40.84 -18.59 13.37
C PRO A 506 40.86 -18.24 14.88
N TYR A 507 39.90 -17.45 15.39
CA TYR A 507 39.89 -17.10 16.80
C TYR A 507 39.44 -18.25 17.70
N THR A 508 40.35 -18.68 18.58
CA THR A 508 40.13 -19.65 19.64
C THR A 508 39.93 -18.93 20.97
N TYR A 509 39.41 -19.62 22.00
CA TYR A 509 39.48 -19.10 23.37
C TYR A 509 40.93 -18.84 23.82
N LYS A 510 41.90 -19.61 23.30
CA LYS A 510 43.33 -19.35 23.54
C LYS A 510 43.79 -18.02 22.93
N SER A 511 43.19 -17.56 21.84
CA SER A 511 43.51 -16.29 21.18
C SER A 511 43.22 -15.09 22.10
N VAL A 512 42.17 -15.17 22.95
CA VAL A 512 41.80 -14.13 23.93
C VAL A 512 42.98 -13.71 24.82
N ASN A 513 43.87 -14.64 25.19
CA ASN A 513 45.09 -14.36 25.98
C ASN A 513 46.08 -13.37 25.29
N SER A 514 45.92 -13.15 23.99
CA SER A 514 46.73 -12.25 23.16
C SER A 514 45.95 -11.06 22.60
N LEU A 515 44.67 -10.89 22.95
CA LEU A 515 43.85 -9.78 22.49
C LEU A 515 43.74 -8.69 23.56
N SER A 516 44.04 -7.46 23.18
CA SER A 516 43.95 -6.28 24.05
C SER A 516 42.74 -5.41 23.70
N GLY A 517 41.89 -5.15 24.68
CA GLY A 517 40.69 -4.31 24.53
C GLY A 517 39.41 -5.11 24.25
N VAL A 518 38.29 -4.58 24.75
CA VAL A 518 36.99 -5.30 24.79
C VAL A 518 36.50 -5.70 23.40
N HIS A 519 36.55 -4.82 22.40
CA HIS A 519 36.09 -5.09 21.03
C HIS A 519 36.78 -6.32 20.39
N ALA A 520 38.09 -6.50 20.64
CA ALA A 520 38.84 -7.64 20.10
C ALA A 520 38.44 -8.95 20.79
N ILE A 521 38.26 -8.90 22.12
CA ILE A 521 37.76 -10.02 22.93
C ILE A 521 36.32 -10.39 22.51
N GLY A 522 35.47 -9.39 22.25
CA GLY A 522 34.10 -9.57 21.78
C GLY A 522 33.98 -10.15 20.38
N THR A 523 34.94 -9.87 19.50
CA THR A 523 35.02 -10.51 18.18
C THR A 523 35.03 -12.04 18.30
N TYR A 524 35.79 -12.59 19.26
CA TYR A 524 35.77 -14.03 19.54
C TYR A 524 34.43 -14.50 20.10
N TRP A 525 33.85 -13.80 21.08
CA TRP A 525 32.57 -14.19 21.69
C TRP A 525 31.40 -14.19 20.69
N ALA A 526 31.32 -13.17 19.83
CA ALA A 526 30.35 -13.12 18.73
C ALA A 526 30.53 -14.27 17.73
N THR A 527 31.78 -14.63 17.42
CA THR A 527 32.09 -15.81 16.57
C THR A 527 31.53 -17.08 17.20
N VAL A 528 31.75 -17.29 18.50
CA VAL A 528 31.25 -18.45 19.26
C VAL A 528 29.71 -18.52 19.27
N LEU A 529 29.03 -17.38 19.43
CA LEU A 529 27.57 -17.33 19.39
C LEU A 529 27.00 -17.53 17.97
N TYR A 530 27.74 -17.10 16.93
CA TYR A 530 27.41 -17.39 15.53
C TYR A 530 27.34 -18.90 15.26
N GLU A 531 28.29 -19.67 15.81
CA GLU A 531 28.24 -21.14 15.77
C GLU A 531 27.00 -21.69 16.45
N VAL A 532 26.76 -21.27 17.70
CA VAL A 532 25.61 -21.71 18.51
C VAL A 532 24.29 -21.51 17.78
N MET A 533 24.12 -20.34 17.16
CA MET A 533 22.97 -20.02 16.32
C MET A 533 22.84 -21.00 15.15
N TRP A 534 23.89 -21.24 14.35
CA TRP A 534 23.81 -22.21 13.25
C TRP A 534 23.58 -23.64 13.71
N ASN A 535 24.08 -24.06 14.88
CA ASN A 535 23.80 -25.38 15.45
C ASN A 535 22.32 -25.55 15.86
N LEU A 536 21.68 -24.45 16.30
CA LEU A 536 20.25 -24.44 16.63
C LEU A 536 19.40 -24.35 15.35
N ILE A 537 19.84 -23.60 14.34
CA ILE A 537 19.19 -23.49 13.02
C ILE A 537 19.21 -24.83 12.27
N ASP A 538 20.34 -25.52 12.21
CA ASP A 538 20.43 -26.85 11.60
C ASP A 538 19.48 -27.88 12.26
N LYS A 539 19.12 -27.66 13.53
CA LYS A 539 18.27 -28.55 14.31
C LYS A 539 16.77 -28.22 14.23
N HIS A 540 16.41 -26.94 14.16
CA HIS A 540 15.01 -26.46 14.27
C HIS A 540 14.54 -25.62 13.07
N GLY A 541 15.39 -25.44 12.05
CA GLY A 541 15.20 -24.44 11.00
C GLY A 541 15.49 -23.02 11.49
N LYS A 542 15.31 -22.04 10.60
CA LYS A 542 15.32 -20.60 10.94
C LYS A 542 14.01 -19.96 10.49
N ASN A 543 13.54 -18.99 11.27
CA ASN A 543 12.45 -18.11 10.86
C ASN A 543 13.05 -16.81 10.31
N ASP A 544 12.82 -16.55 9.02
CA ASP A 544 13.36 -15.37 8.33
C ASP A 544 12.42 -14.16 8.38
N ALA A 545 11.25 -14.28 9.01
CA ALA A 545 10.41 -13.13 9.35
C ALA A 545 11.07 -12.27 10.45
N ASP A 546 10.63 -11.01 10.56
CA ASP A 546 11.16 -10.01 11.49
C ASP A 546 11.05 -10.43 12.98
N GLU A 547 10.03 -11.25 13.29
CA GLU A 547 9.55 -11.53 14.66
C GLU A 547 9.42 -13.04 14.94
N PRO A 548 9.69 -13.48 16.18
CA PRO A 548 9.63 -14.88 16.60
C PRO A 548 8.22 -15.47 16.58
N LYS A 549 8.11 -16.76 16.24
CA LYS A 549 6.93 -17.58 16.52
C LYS A 549 7.18 -18.45 17.75
N PHE A 550 6.23 -18.49 18.68
CA PHE A 550 6.35 -19.24 19.94
C PHE A 550 5.41 -20.45 20.00
N ASN A 551 5.86 -21.48 20.72
CA ASN A 551 5.05 -22.59 21.18
C ASN A 551 5.27 -22.77 22.69
N ASN A 552 4.25 -22.49 23.51
CA ASN A 552 4.32 -22.48 24.97
C ASN A 552 5.50 -21.65 25.54
N GLY A 553 5.76 -20.47 24.96
CA GLY A 553 6.83 -19.55 25.35
C GLY A 553 8.22 -19.88 24.80
N VAL A 554 8.39 -21.00 24.08
CA VAL A 554 9.66 -21.36 23.41
C VAL A 554 9.61 -20.95 21.94
N PRO A 555 10.61 -20.23 21.40
CA PRO A 555 10.70 -19.97 19.96
C PRO A 555 10.72 -21.27 19.15
N THR A 556 9.99 -21.31 18.04
CA THR A 556 9.83 -22.54 17.23
C THR A 556 11.02 -22.83 16.31
N ASP A 557 11.93 -21.87 16.12
CA ASP A 557 13.07 -21.96 15.21
C ASP A 557 14.40 -21.62 15.90
N GLY A 558 15.50 -22.05 15.30
CA GLY A 558 16.85 -21.94 15.85
C GLY A 558 17.42 -20.51 15.90
N LYS A 559 16.97 -19.58 15.04
CA LYS A 559 17.48 -18.20 15.01
C LYS A 559 16.98 -17.46 16.25
N TYR A 560 15.67 -17.43 16.44
CA TYR A 560 15.08 -16.78 17.63
C TYR A 560 15.27 -17.57 18.91
N LEU A 561 15.41 -18.92 18.85
CA LEU A 561 15.81 -19.69 20.01
C LEU A 561 17.23 -19.33 20.47
N ALA A 562 18.19 -19.14 19.55
CA ALA A 562 19.53 -18.68 19.91
C ALA A 562 19.50 -17.30 20.59
N MET A 563 18.76 -16.35 20.03
CA MET A 563 18.59 -15.01 20.62
C MET A 563 17.91 -15.06 21.99
N LYS A 564 16.83 -15.84 22.13
CA LYS A 564 16.12 -16.03 23.41
C LYS A 564 17.01 -16.64 24.49
N LEU A 565 17.79 -17.67 24.16
CA LEU A 565 18.73 -18.31 25.08
C LEU A 565 19.88 -17.37 25.50
N VAL A 566 20.24 -16.40 24.64
CA VAL A 566 21.19 -15.33 25.00
C VAL A 566 20.56 -14.29 25.95
N VAL A 567 19.32 -13.86 25.68
CA VAL A 567 18.55 -12.94 26.58
C VAL A 567 18.32 -13.58 27.95
N ASP A 568 17.90 -14.84 27.99
CA ASP A 568 17.72 -15.59 29.24
C ASP A 568 19.08 -15.84 29.93
N GLY A 569 20.14 -16.14 29.17
CA GLY A 569 21.50 -16.28 29.70
C GLY A 569 22.02 -15.00 30.36
N MET A 570 21.79 -13.82 29.77
CA MET A 570 22.10 -12.52 30.39
C MET A 570 21.36 -12.31 31.71
N SER A 571 20.14 -12.84 31.82
CA SER A 571 19.29 -12.72 33.02
C SER A 571 19.67 -13.70 34.14
N LEU A 572 20.36 -14.80 33.79
CA LEU A 572 20.80 -15.85 34.72
C LEU A 572 22.26 -15.69 35.19
N GLN A 573 23.12 -15.05 34.39
CA GLN A 573 24.55 -14.95 34.68
C GLN A 573 24.86 -13.98 35.84
N PRO A 574 25.95 -14.20 36.61
CA PRO A 574 26.35 -13.28 37.66
C PRO A 574 26.86 -11.95 37.09
N CYS A 575 26.84 -10.92 37.92
CA CYS A 575 27.51 -9.64 37.65
C CYS A 575 29.02 -9.85 37.40
N ASN A 576 29.59 -9.17 36.40
CA ASN A 576 30.98 -9.31 35.95
C ASN A 576 31.41 -10.74 35.53
N PRO A 577 30.66 -11.41 34.61
CA PRO A 577 30.93 -12.80 34.24
C PRO A 577 32.15 -12.94 33.30
N ASN A 578 32.71 -14.15 33.22
CA ASN A 578 33.62 -14.58 32.15
C ASN A 578 32.90 -15.48 31.12
N MET A 579 33.53 -15.79 29.98
CA MET A 579 32.94 -16.55 28.86
C MET A 579 32.55 -17.97 29.23
N ILE A 580 33.19 -18.55 30.25
CA ILE A 580 32.82 -19.87 30.78
C ILE A 580 31.50 -19.77 31.56
N GLN A 581 31.35 -18.75 32.40
CA GLN A 581 30.13 -18.49 33.16
C GLN A 581 28.95 -18.08 32.26
N ALA A 582 29.19 -17.22 31.27
CA ALA A 582 28.18 -16.82 30.29
C ALA A 582 27.72 -17.98 29.40
N ARG A 583 28.66 -18.85 28.96
CA ARG A 583 28.33 -20.11 28.27
C ARG A 583 27.41 -20.97 29.13
N ASP A 584 27.77 -21.17 30.40
CA ASP A 584 27.03 -22.05 31.28
C ASP A 584 25.63 -21.48 31.60
N ALA A 585 25.50 -20.16 31.74
CA ALA A 585 24.20 -19.48 31.84
C ALA A 585 23.31 -19.68 30.59
N ILE A 586 23.87 -19.68 29.37
CA ILE A 586 23.13 -19.98 28.13
C ILE A 586 22.71 -21.47 28.06
N ILE A 587 23.52 -22.38 28.61
CA ILE A 587 23.19 -23.81 28.72
C ILE A 587 22.12 -24.05 29.80
N ASP A 588 22.12 -23.28 30.88
CA ASP A 588 21.10 -23.33 31.93
C ASP A 588 19.81 -22.63 31.49
N ALA A 589 19.87 -21.60 30.65
CA ALA A 589 18.71 -21.07 29.93
C ALA A 589 18.04 -22.17 29.07
N ASP A 590 18.80 -22.97 28.31
CA ASP A 590 18.24 -24.11 27.57
C ASP A 590 17.66 -25.18 28.51
N THR A 591 18.25 -25.33 29.69
CA THR A 591 17.76 -26.23 30.74
C THR A 591 16.43 -25.78 31.32
N ALA A 592 16.24 -24.47 31.52
CA ALA A 592 14.98 -23.90 31.99
C ALA A 592 13.91 -23.91 30.88
N LEU A 593 14.23 -23.38 29.70
CA LEU A 593 13.29 -23.11 28.60
C LEU A 593 12.88 -24.39 27.85
N THR A 594 13.83 -25.28 27.54
CA THR A 594 13.59 -26.47 26.69
C THR A 594 13.77 -27.80 27.43
N LYS A 595 14.04 -27.76 28.74
CA LYS A 595 14.46 -28.91 29.57
C LYS A 595 15.80 -29.51 29.12
N GLY A 596 16.65 -28.70 28.47
CA GLY A 596 18.00 -29.07 28.04
C GLY A 596 18.04 -29.85 26.73
N ALA A 597 17.00 -29.73 25.90
CA ALA A 597 16.88 -30.48 24.65
C ALA A 597 17.99 -30.15 23.63
N ASN A 598 18.67 -29.01 23.76
CA ASN A 598 19.64 -28.52 22.79
C ASN A 598 21.10 -28.66 23.22
N LYS A 599 21.36 -29.28 24.38
CA LYS A 599 22.71 -29.55 24.90
C LYS A 599 23.66 -30.31 23.96
N SER A 600 23.17 -30.91 22.88
CA SER A 600 24.00 -31.46 21.79
C SER A 600 24.36 -30.43 20.70
N ALA A 601 23.44 -29.54 20.32
CA ALA A 601 23.70 -28.43 19.41
C ALA A 601 24.60 -27.37 20.08
N LEU A 602 24.32 -27.04 21.34
CA LEU A 602 25.14 -26.15 22.16
C LEU A 602 26.57 -26.68 22.44
N ARG A 603 26.89 -27.94 22.09
CA ARG A 603 28.26 -28.49 22.25
C ARG A 603 29.23 -28.06 21.16
N ALA A 604 28.80 -27.48 20.03
CA ALA A 604 29.74 -27.01 19.01
C ALA A 604 30.42 -25.67 19.35
N LEU A 605 30.03 -25.01 20.45
CA LEU A 605 30.85 -24.08 21.25
C LEU A 605 32.29 -24.57 21.53
N LEU A 606 32.53 -25.87 21.38
CA LEU A 606 33.75 -26.57 21.74
C LEU A 606 34.71 -26.86 20.55
N PHE A 607 34.39 -26.51 19.28
CA PHE A 607 34.97 -27.27 18.14
C PHE A 607 35.54 -26.59 16.86
N LEU A 608 35.24 -25.35 16.50
CA LEU A 608 35.35 -24.92 15.08
C LEU A 608 36.70 -24.22 14.66
N LEU A 609 37.41 -24.68 13.57
CA LEU A 609 38.79 -24.25 13.13
C LEU A 609 39.36 -24.31 11.61
N ILE A 610 38.70 -24.64 10.47
CA ILE A 610 39.33 -24.68 9.07
C ILE A 610 38.51 -24.03 7.88
N SER A 611 39.13 -23.64 6.71
CA SER A 611 38.57 -23.02 5.44
C SER A 611 39.26 -23.37 4.08
N LEU A 612 38.82 -22.85 2.89
CA LEU A 612 39.46 -23.06 1.53
C LEU A 612 39.49 -21.89 0.42
N PRO A 613 38.78 -21.81 -0.76
CA PRO A 613 39.44 -21.45 -2.07
C PRO A 613 38.73 -20.56 -3.19
N VAL A 614 39.49 -19.89 -4.11
CA VAL A 614 39.27 -19.61 -5.60
C VAL A 614 40.65 -19.21 -6.23
N GLU A 615 40.93 -19.47 -7.53
CA GLU A 615 42.29 -19.34 -8.14
C GLU A 615 42.37 -18.73 -9.57
N ALA A 616 43.34 -17.81 -9.81
CA ALA A 616 43.60 -17.21 -11.14
C ALA A 616 45.09 -17.07 -11.58
N GLU A 617 46.06 -17.48 -10.76
CA GLU A 617 47.50 -17.15 -10.88
C GLU A 617 48.23 -17.58 -12.17
N LYS A 618 47.60 -18.35 -13.06
CA LYS A 618 48.25 -19.05 -14.19
C LYS A 618 47.70 -18.68 -15.56
N ALA A 619 46.88 -17.62 -15.63
CA ALA A 619 46.28 -17.13 -16.86
C ALA A 619 47.31 -16.60 -17.88
N LYS A 620 47.02 -16.78 -19.16
CA LYS A 620 47.78 -16.25 -20.32
C LYS A 620 46.81 -15.64 -21.33
N ALA A 621 47.26 -14.63 -22.08
CA ALA A 621 46.47 -13.98 -23.13
C ALA A 621 46.93 -14.43 -24.53
N GLU A 622 45.99 -14.92 -25.33
CA GLU A 622 46.18 -15.36 -26.72
C GLU A 622 45.50 -14.35 -27.66
N LYS A 623 46.15 -13.97 -28.77
CA LYS A 623 45.67 -12.87 -29.64
C LYS A 623 44.68 -13.37 -30.69
N LYS A 624 43.42 -12.94 -30.58
CA LYS A 624 42.30 -13.31 -31.47
C LYS A 624 42.20 -12.41 -32.71
N SER A 625 42.43 -11.11 -32.56
CA SER A 625 42.55 -10.18 -33.70
C SER A 625 43.31 -8.88 -33.32
N LYS A 626 43.18 -7.80 -34.12
CA LYS A 626 43.74 -6.50 -33.74
C LYS A 626 42.92 -5.95 -32.56
N ASN A 627 43.58 -5.79 -31.41
CA ASN A 627 43.01 -5.28 -30.16
C ASN A 627 41.95 -6.21 -29.50
N HIS A 628 41.99 -7.52 -29.78
CA HIS A 628 41.10 -8.53 -29.18
C HIS A 628 41.90 -9.79 -28.83
N TYR A 629 41.73 -10.29 -27.61
CA TYR A 629 42.44 -11.41 -27.01
C TYR A 629 41.46 -12.36 -26.30
N THR A 630 41.90 -13.59 -26.05
CA THR A 630 41.20 -14.62 -25.27
C THR A 630 42.15 -15.15 -24.20
N PHE A 631 41.66 -15.42 -22.99
CA PHE A 631 42.49 -15.94 -21.90
C PHE A 631 42.45 -17.46 -21.78
N THR A 632 43.56 -18.05 -21.38
CA THR A 632 43.70 -19.50 -21.12
C THR A 632 44.41 -19.75 -19.79
N GLY A 633 44.04 -20.80 -19.06
CA GLY A 633 44.65 -21.16 -17.76
C GLY A 633 43.94 -20.64 -16.50
N THR A 634 42.72 -20.12 -16.62
CA THR A 634 41.83 -19.79 -15.50
C THR A 634 41.15 -21.04 -14.90
N LYS A 635 40.60 -20.92 -13.69
CA LYS A 635 39.62 -21.84 -13.08
C LYS A 635 38.40 -21.03 -12.61
N GLY A 636 37.23 -21.65 -12.55
CA GLY A 636 36.00 -21.01 -12.05
C GLY A 636 35.24 -20.16 -13.07
N THR A 637 35.57 -20.25 -14.36
CA THR A 637 34.80 -19.67 -15.48
C THR A 637 34.25 -20.80 -16.36
N VAL A 638 33.06 -20.63 -16.93
CA VAL A 638 32.39 -21.66 -17.76
C VAL A 638 32.95 -21.67 -19.18
N SER A 639 33.07 -20.49 -19.80
CA SER A 639 33.81 -20.30 -21.04
C SER A 639 35.17 -19.61 -20.81
N LYS A 640 35.97 -19.49 -21.88
CA LYS A 640 37.26 -18.78 -21.84
C LYS A 640 37.01 -17.27 -21.84
N PRO A 641 37.48 -16.52 -20.84
CA PRO A 641 37.29 -15.07 -20.83
C PRO A 641 37.93 -14.38 -22.03
N GLU A 642 37.33 -13.30 -22.52
CA GLU A 642 37.87 -12.52 -23.66
C GLU A 642 38.20 -11.09 -23.22
N ALA A 643 39.13 -10.42 -23.92
CA ALA A 643 39.46 -9.01 -23.70
C ALA A 643 39.50 -8.24 -25.02
N LYS A 644 38.71 -7.18 -25.13
CA LYS A 644 38.64 -6.30 -26.30
C LYS A 644 38.91 -4.85 -25.91
N LEU A 645 39.83 -4.20 -26.60
CA LEU A 645 40.10 -2.77 -26.37
C LEU A 645 38.94 -1.94 -26.93
N THR A 646 38.40 -1.04 -26.12
CA THR A 646 37.34 -0.11 -26.46
C THR A 646 37.60 1.26 -25.82
N TYR A 647 36.82 2.26 -26.20
CA TYR A 647 36.62 3.43 -25.36
C TYR A 647 35.33 3.25 -24.55
N LEU A 648 35.32 3.83 -23.35
CA LEU A 648 34.16 3.97 -22.46
C LEU A 648 34.09 5.43 -22.01
N VAL A 649 32.88 5.97 -21.84
CA VAL A 649 32.66 7.27 -21.20
C VAL A 649 32.45 7.02 -19.71
N ASP A 650 33.22 7.67 -18.85
CA ASP A 650 33.09 7.53 -17.40
C ASP A 650 32.01 8.45 -16.80
N GLU A 651 31.80 8.36 -15.48
CA GLU A 651 30.87 9.20 -14.71
C GLU A 651 31.17 10.71 -14.81
N ASN A 652 32.44 11.07 -15.06
CA ASN A 652 32.91 12.44 -15.26
C ASN A 652 32.73 12.92 -16.72
N LYS A 653 32.16 12.07 -17.58
CA LYS A 653 31.99 12.26 -19.04
C LYS A 653 33.31 12.31 -19.82
N GLU A 654 34.40 11.79 -19.25
CA GLU A 654 35.68 11.65 -19.93
C GLU A 654 35.77 10.32 -20.70
N LEU A 655 36.46 10.35 -21.85
CA LEU A 655 36.65 9.18 -22.70
C LEU A 655 37.87 8.36 -22.25
N LYS A 656 37.66 7.27 -21.52
CA LYS A 656 38.72 6.36 -21.07
C LYS A 656 38.94 5.23 -22.08
N LEU A 657 40.20 4.86 -22.30
CA LEU A 657 40.56 3.65 -23.06
C LEU A 657 40.55 2.45 -22.12
N THR A 658 39.76 1.42 -22.44
CA THR A 658 39.53 0.27 -21.54
C THR A 658 39.67 -1.07 -22.27
N TRP A 659 40.08 -2.10 -21.54
CA TRP A 659 39.84 -3.49 -21.90
C TRP A 659 38.46 -3.89 -21.39
N ARG A 660 37.50 -4.12 -22.29
CA ARG A 660 36.29 -4.86 -21.95
C ARG A 660 36.67 -6.34 -21.82
N VAL A 661 36.72 -6.81 -20.59
CA VAL A 661 36.97 -8.20 -20.20
C VAL A 661 35.63 -8.88 -20.00
N GLU A 662 35.41 -10.00 -20.68
CA GLU A 662 34.12 -10.72 -20.71
C GLU A 662 34.31 -12.02 -19.93
N THR A 663 33.58 -12.19 -18.82
CA THR A 663 33.70 -13.35 -17.92
C THR A 663 32.35 -13.97 -17.61
N ASP A 664 32.21 -15.23 -18.03
CA ASP A 664 31.08 -16.12 -17.83
C ASP A 664 31.40 -17.06 -16.66
N ILE A 665 30.64 -16.93 -15.56
CA ILE A 665 30.93 -17.52 -14.25
C ILE A 665 29.76 -18.36 -13.70
N VAL A 666 29.12 -19.14 -14.58
CA VAL A 666 27.89 -19.93 -14.33
C VAL A 666 26.66 -19.05 -14.14
N ASP A 667 26.63 -18.25 -13.07
CA ASP A 667 25.41 -17.59 -12.60
C ASP A 667 25.24 -16.16 -13.15
N ASN A 668 26.28 -15.59 -13.80
CA ASN A 668 26.32 -14.20 -14.28
C ASN A 668 27.19 -14.10 -15.55
N TRP A 669 26.89 -13.13 -16.45
CA TRP A 669 27.71 -12.85 -17.65
C TRP A 669 28.23 -11.41 -17.62
N LEU A 670 29.43 -11.24 -17.07
CA LEU A 670 29.99 -9.92 -16.75
C LEU A 670 30.83 -9.35 -17.89
N LEU A 671 30.55 -8.10 -18.26
CA LEU A 671 31.42 -7.24 -19.09
C LEU A 671 32.13 -6.22 -18.20
N THR A 672 33.33 -6.55 -17.74
CA THR A 672 34.18 -5.73 -16.86
C THR A 672 35.11 -4.83 -17.69
N TYR A 673 34.97 -3.51 -17.58
CA TYR A 673 35.77 -2.53 -18.32
C TYR A 673 36.97 -2.07 -17.47
N VAL A 674 38.14 -2.66 -17.67
CA VAL A 674 39.38 -2.32 -16.95
C VAL A 674 40.15 -1.23 -17.69
N ASN A 675 40.76 -0.25 -17.00
CA ASN A 675 41.56 0.79 -17.64
C ASN A 675 42.76 0.17 -18.41
N ALA A 676 42.92 0.54 -19.68
CA ALA A 676 43.94 -0.05 -20.55
C ALA A 676 45.39 0.34 -20.18
N ALA A 677 45.58 1.40 -19.38
CA ALA A 677 46.87 1.86 -18.88
C ALA A 677 47.12 1.51 -17.40
N LYS A 678 46.11 1.01 -16.68
CA LYS A 678 46.14 0.64 -15.26
C LYS A 678 45.25 -0.58 -15.03
N THR A 679 45.83 -1.78 -15.06
CA THR A 679 45.05 -3.04 -15.03
C THR A 679 44.45 -3.38 -13.66
N ASP A 680 44.68 -2.53 -12.66
CA ASP A 680 44.11 -2.53 -11.31
C ASP A 680 42.91 -1.58 -11.16
N GLU A 681 42.63 -0.72 -12.16
CA GLU A 681 41.53 0.26 -12.15
C GLU A 681 40.34 -0.24 -12.99
N VAL A 682 39.23 -0.62 -12.35
CA VAL A 682 37.98 -0.97 -13.04
C VAL A 682 37.12 0.28 -13.23
N VAL A 683 36.72 0.54 -14.48
CA VAL A 683 35.99 1.74 -14.93
C VAL A 683 34.48 1.47 -15.06
N GLY A 684 34.05 0.21 -15.05
CA GLY A 684 32.63 -0.18 -15.01
C GLY A 684 32.41 -1.68 -15.19
N VAL A 685 31.22 -2.17 -14.88
CA VAL A 685 30.77 -3.55 -15.11
C VAL A 685 29.34 -3.51 -15.64
N VAL A 686 28.99 -4.42 -16.57
CA VAL A 686 27.62 -4.63 -17.05
C VAL A 686 27.30 -6.13 -17.01
N ASP A 687 26.11 -6.47 -16.54
CA ASP A 687 25.52 -7.83 -16.58
C ASP A 687 24.25 -7.82 -17.44
N TYR A 688 23.82 -8.97 -17.95
CA TYR A 688 23.00 -9.05 -19.16
C TYR A 688 21.74 -9.93 -19.12
N VAL A 689 21.35 -10.49 -17.97
CA VAL A 689 20.20 -11.42 -17.87
C VAL A 689 19.35 -11.14 -16.63
N ASN A 690 18.04 -10.93 -16.81
CA ASN A 690 16.98 -11.20 -15.81
C ASN A 690 15.59 -11.25 -16.47
N GLU A 691 14.73 -12.13 -15.96
CA GLU A 691 13.34 -12.36 -16.40
C GLU A 691 12.43 -12.22 -15.17
N ALA A 692 11.27 -11.56 -15.30
CA ALA A 692 10.39 -11.36 -14.16
C ALA A 692 9.44 -12.55 -13.95
N THR A 693 9.38 -13.07 -12.73
CA THR A 693 8.44 -14.14 -12.34
C THR A 693 7.64 -13.75 -11.10
N TYR A 694 6.39 -14.21 -11.00
CA TYR A 694 5.50 -13.95 -9.86
C TYR A 694 4.82 -15.24 -9.42
N LYS A 695 4.98 -15.65 -8.16
CA LYS A 695 4.26 -16.80 -7.61
C LYS A 695 2.98 -16.29 -6.96
N VAL A 696 1.85 -16.55 -7.59
CA VAL A 696 0.55 -15.94 -7.24
C VAL A 696 -0.57 -16.97 -7.40
N TYR A 697 -1.73 -16.72 -6.80
CA TYR A 697 -2.98 -17.24 -7.35
C TYR A 697 -3.18 -16.54 -8.70
N PRO A 698 -3.17 -17.26 -9.82
CA PRO A 698 -3.28 -16.65 -11.14
C PRO A 698 -4.68 -16.05 -11.34
N TRP A 699 -4.79 -15.21 -12.35
CA TRP A 699 -6.04 -14.60 -12.78
C TRP A 699 -7.16 -15.65 -12.97
N GLY A 700 -8.40 -15.28 -12.65
CA GLY A 700 -9.54 -16.22 -12.61
C GLY A 700 -9.63 -17.13 -11.36
N VAL A 701 -8.66 -17.10 -10.45
CA VAL A 701 -8.79 -17.66 -9.09
C VAL A 701 -9.22 -16.54 -8.13
N ASN A 702 -10.43 -16.62 -7.57
CA ASN A 702 -10.93 -15.60 -6.63
C ASN A 702 -10.13 -15.56 -5.32
N ASP A 703 -9.99 -16.71 -4.67
CA ASP A 703 -9.40 -16.80 -3.34
C ASP A 703 -8.78 -18.19 -3.08
N PRO A 704 -8.00 -18.34 -1.99
CA PRO A 704 -7.28 -19.57 -1.66
C PRO A 704 -8.13 -20.84 -1.45
N SER A 705 -9.46 -20.76 -1.39
CA SER A 705 -10.34 -21.94 -1.36
C SER A 705 -10.77 -22.43 -2.75
N LYS A 706 -10.55 -21.63 -3.80
CA LYS A 706 -11.04 -21.89 -5.17
C LYS A 706 -9.95 -22.37 -6.14
N GLY A 707 -8.68 -22.37 -5.73
CA GLY A 707 -7.54 -22.77 -6.57
C GLY A 707 -6.21 -22.85 -5.81
N SER A 708 -5.11 -22.88 -6.54
CA SER A 708 -3.73 -23.01 -6.02
C SER A 708 -2.81 -21.97 -6.66
N ARG A 709 -1.65 -21.73 -6.03
CA ARG A 709 -0.65 -20.76 -6.54
C ARG A 709 0.24 -21.40 -7.61
N SER A 710 0.64 -20.59 -8.58
CA SER A 710 1.56 -20.93 -9.68
C SER A 710 2.52 -19.78 -9.94
N THR A 711 3.70 -20.08 -10.48
CA THR A 711 4.61 -19.06 -11.02
C THR A 711 4.15 -18.66 -12.42
N VAL A 712 3.96 -17.36 -12.65
CA VAL A 712 3.76 -16.76 -13.97
C VAL A 712 4.98 -15.91 -14.33
N GLU A 713 5.24 -15.73 -15.62
CA GLU A 713 6.43 -15.05 -16.14
C GLU A 713 6.01 -13.84 -16.99
N ASN A 714 6.71 -12.71 -16.86
CA ASN A 714 6.52 -11.46 -17.62
C ASN A 714 5.03 -11.11 -17.93
N PRO A 715 4.13 -11.06 -16.92
CA PRO A 715 2.67 -11.18 -17.09
C PRO A 715 1.91 -9.93 -17.62
N TRP A 716 2.65 -8.88 -18.01
CA TRP A 716 2.12 -7.59 -18.45
C TRP A 716 1.68 -7.60 -19.92
N ASN A 717 0.63 -6.85 -20.23
CA ASN A 717 0.27 -6.56 -21.62
C ASN A 717 0.99 -5.27 -22.08
N LEU A 718 1.84 -5.37 -23.10
CA LEU A 718 2.67 -4.23 -23.59
C LEU A 718 1.89 -3.15 -24.37
N GLU A 719 0.60 -3.36 -24.68
CA GLU A 719 -0.27 -2.32 -25.24
C GLU A 719 -0.81 -1.40 -24.14
N ALA A 720 -1.07 -1.94 -22.95
CA ALA A 720 -1.53 -1.20 -21.78
C ALA A 720 -0.40 -0.73 -20.85
N SER A 721 0.68 -1.49 -20.80
CA SER A 721 1.83 -1.29 -19.93
C SER A 721 3.11 -1.32 -20.76
N GLU A 722 3.27 -0.33 -21.65
CA GLU A 722 4.38 -0.22 -22.62
C GLU A 722 5.77 -0.23 -21.98
N PHE A 723 5.89 0.26 -20.73
CA PHE A 723 7.12 0.25 -19.94
C PHE A 723 7.31 -1.05 -19.14
N THR A 724 6.39 -2.03 -19.27
CA THR A 724 6.10 -3.08 -18.27
C THR A 724 5.56 -2.52 -16.95
N TRP A 725 5.06 -3.38 -16.06
CA TRP A 725 4.69 -2.98 -14.69
C TRP A 725 5.87 -2.57 -13.82
N LEU A 726 7.11 -2.73 -14.29
CA LEU A 726 8.34 -2.52 -13.52
C LEU A 726 9.10 -1.26 -13.94
N SER A 727 8.43 -0.31 -14.60
CA SER A 727 9.01 0.97 -14.99
C SER A 727 7.94 2.06 -15.11
N ASP A 728 8.36 3.33 -14.98
CA ASP A 728 7.54 4.52 -15.27
C ASP A 728 7.98 5.24 -16.56
N GLY A 729 8.84 4.61 -17.36
CA GLY A 729 9.44 5.17 -18.56
C GLY A 729 10.65 6.09 -18.30
N SER A 730 10.89 6.49 -17.04
CA SER A 730 12.09 7.22 -16.60
C SER A 730 13.01 6.38 -15.71
N ASN A 731 12.43 5.48 -14.91
CA ASN A 731 13.10 4.63 -13.94
C ASN A 731 12.62 3.18 -14.09
N ASN A 732 13.53 2.21 -13.97
CA ASN A 732 13.20 0.78 -13.88
C ASN A 732 13.32 0.32 -12.43
N TYR A 733 12.47 -0.63 -12.03
CA TYR A 733 12.30 -1.08 -10.66
C TYR A 733 12.46 -2.60 -10.53
N THR A 734 13.21 -3.05 -9.52
CA THR A 734 13.37 -4.47 -9.15
C THR A 734 12.29 -4.96 -8.17
N THR A 735 11.18 -4.24 -8.06
CA THR A 735 10.17 -4.40 -7.00
C THR A 735 8.77 -4.05 -7.50
N THR A 736 7.72 -4.29 -6.72
CA THR A 736 6.30 -4.10 -7.08
C THR A 736 5.90 -2.61 -7.20
N ARG A 737 6.44 -1.93 -8.21
CA ARG A 737 6.25 -0.52 -8.57
C ARG A 737 6.50 -0.32 -10.06
N GLY A 738 5.63 0.44 -10.72
CA GLY A 738 5.84 0.96 -12.08
C GLY A 738 4.77 1.97 -12.45
N ASN A 739 4.47 2.10 -13.74
CA ASN A 739 3.61 3.17 -14.26
C ASN A 739 2.20 3.14 -13.67
N ASN A 740 1.58 1.96 -13.61
CA ASN A 740 0.15 1.74 -13.36
C ASN A 740 -0.20 1.73 -11.85
N GLY A 741 0.79 1.40 -11.02
CA GLY A 741 0.58 1.27 -9.59
C GLY A 741 1.84 0.94 -8.81
N ILE A 742 1.71 1.06 -7.50
CA ILE A 742 2.78 0.88 -6.53
C ILE A 742 2.22 0.13 -5.32
N ALA A 743 2.70 -1.10 -5.12
CA ALA A 743 2.20 -2.00 -4.08
C ALA A 743 3.21 -2.27 -2.97
N GLN A 744 2.67 -2.45 -1.77
CA GLN A 744 3.37 -2.51 -0.50
C GLN A 744 2.50 -3.19 0.57
N VAL A 745 3.07 -3.57 1.73
CA VAL A 745 2.23 -3.69 2.94
C VAL A 745 2.12 -2.37 3.66
N ASN A 746 0.97 -2.24 4.33
CA ASN A 746 0.50 -1.07 5.02
C ASN A 746 0.09 -1.37 6.49
N PRO A 747 0.93 -1.90 7.40
CA PRO A 747 0.48 -2.27 8.75
C PRO A 747 -0.13 -1.13 9.61
N SER A 748 -0.23 0.12 9.11
CA SER A 748 -0.95 1.23 9.74
C SER A 748 -2.29 1.60 9.13
N GLY A 749 -2.44 1.31 7.84
CA GLY A 749 -3.08 2.22 6.90
C GLY A 749 -2.38 3.56 6.82
N GLY A 750 -1.60 3.75 5.75
CA GLY A 750 -0.58 4.77 5.67
C GLY A 750 -0.74 5.77 4.56
N SER A 751 -0.76 7.06 4.93
CA SER A 751 -1.11 8.12 3.97
C SER A 751 0.00 8.29 2.94
N THR A 752 1.12 7.63 3.17
CA THR A 752 2.31 7.48 2.34
C THR A 752 2.51 6.03 1.96
N TYR A 753 3.37 5.83 0.97
CA TYR A 753 3.37 4.59 0.19
C TYR A 753 4.60 4.51 -0.70
N LEU A 754 5.16 5.66 -1.12
CA LEU A 754 6.15 5.77 -2.20
C LEU A 754 7.31 4.80 -2.05
N ASN A 755 7.72 4.53 -0.81
CA ASN A 755 8.80 3.62 -0.54
C ASN A 755 8.34 2.39 0.30
N ASN A 756 7.06 2.25 0.70
CA ASN A 756 6.54 1.25 1.68
C ASN A 756 6.98 -0.19 1.39
N TYR A 757 7.09 -1.03 2.44
CA TYR A 757 7.74 -2.34 2.31
C TYR A 757 7.11 -3.15 1.20
N ARG A 758 7.97 -3.52 0.26
CA ARG A 758 7.66 -4.32 -0.91
C ARG A 758 8.80 -5.28 -1.16
N PRO A 759 8.51 -6.49 -1.67
CA PRO A 759 9.55 -7.42 -2.06
C PRO A 759 10.42 -6.79 -3.14
N ASP A 760 11.69 -6.58 -2.84
CA ASP A 760 12.70 -6.23 -3.83
C ASP A 760 13.41 -7.51 -4.26
N SER A 761 13.38 -7.79 -5.56
CA SER A 761 13.99 -8.95 -6.18
C SER A 761 14.88 -8.47 -7.31
N PRO A 762 16.19 -8.29 -7.08
CA PRO A 762 17.13 -7.89 -8.12
C PRO A 762 17.20 -8.86 -9.30
N SER A 763 16.78 -10.12 -9.10
CA SER A 763 16.60 -11.13 -10.15
C SER A 763 15.20 -11.15 -10.78
N LEU A 764 14.35 -10.18 -10.42
CA LEU A 764 12.94 -10.02 -10.79
C LEU A 764 12.01 -11.20 -10.42
N LYS A 765 12.45 -12.11 -9.55
CA LYS A 765 11.68 -13.29 -9.13
C LYS A 765 10.92 -13.04 -7.84
N PHE A 766 9.63 -12.76 -7.97
CA PHE A 766 8.68 -12.49 -6.89
C PHE A 766 7.99 -13.79 -6.42
N GLU A 767 8.78 -14.79 -6.05
CA GLU A 767 8.33 -16.18 -5.88
C GLU A 767 8.15 -16.65 -4.42
N TYR A 768 7.37 -15.90 -3.65
CA TYR A 768 7.21 -16.08 -2.20
C TYR A 768 6.28 -17.24 -1.80
N ASP A 769 6.35 -17.70 -0.54
CA ASP A 769 5.50 -18.76 -0.02
C ASP A 769 4.28 -18.28 0.78
N TYR A 770 3.21 -19.08 0.74
CA TYR A 770 1.93 -18.82 1.40
C TYR A 770 1.17 -20.13 1.62
N SER A 771 0.41 -20.20 2.71
CA SER A 771 -0.56 -21.27 3.00
C SER A 771 -1.75 -20.69 3.76
N THR A 772 -2.94 -21.21 3.50
CA THR A 772 -4.18 -20.87 4.23
C THR A 772 -4.19 -21.32 5.68
N SER A 773 -3.26 -22.20 6.06
CA SER A 773 -3.02 -22.61 7.46
C SER A 773 -2.08 -21.67 8.23
N THR A 774 -1.46 -20.68 7.57
CA THR A 774 -0.49 -19.79 8.22
C THR A 774 -1.18 -18.77 9.12
N THR A 775 -0.87 -18.81 10.41
CA THR A 775 -1.51 -18.01 11.48
C THR A 775 -1.00 -16.57 11.64
N THR A 776 0.05 -16.19 10.93
CA THR A 776 0.75 -14.91 11.13
C THR A 776 0.89 -14.17 9.79
N PRO A 777 0.07 -13.14 9.51
CA PRO A 777 0.02 -12.51 8.19
C PRO A 777 1.33 -11.91 7.69
N THR A 778 2.14 -11.34 8.59
CA THR A 778 3.48 -10.83 8.26
C THR A 778 4.39 -11.89 7.64
N THR A 779 4.21 -13.17 8.00
CA THR A 779 4.99 -14.29 7.45
C THR A 779 4.54 -14.78 6.07
N TYR A 780 3.61 -14.06 5.45
CA TYR A 780 3.28 -14.18 4.02
C TYR A 780 3.13 -12.82 3.33
N ARG A 781 3.61 -11.73 3.93
CA ARG A 781 3.44 -10.36 3.40
C ARG A 781 4.00 -10.21 1.99
N ASP A 782 5.14 -10.80 1.68
CA ASP A 782 5.78 -10.73 0.37
C ASP A 782 4.89 -11.36 -0.71
N ALA A 783 4.23 -12.49 -0.39
CA ALA A 783 3.25 -13.13 -1.26
C ALA A 783 1.95 -12.32 -1.37
N SER A 784 1.55 -11.62 -0.30
CA SER A 784 0.39 -10.72 -0.26
C SER A 784 0.59 -9.50 -1.17
N ILE A 785 1.75 -8.86 -1.09
CA ILE A 785 2.12 -7.70 -1.92
C ILE A 785 2.28 -8.11 -3.38
N ALA A 786 2.95 -9.23 -3.65
CA ALA A 786 3.07 -9.77 -5.00
C ALA A 786 1.69 -10.13 -5.60
N GLN A 787 0.77 -10.66 -4.79
CA GLN A 787 -0.60 -10.93 -5.21
C GLN A 787 -1.39 -9.65 -5.48
N LEU A 788 -1.33 -8.66 -4.58
CA LEU A 788 -2.03 -7.39 -4.74
C LEU A 788 -1.54 -6.65 -5.99
N PHE A 789 -0.21 -6.57 -6.16
CA PHE A 789 0.41 -5.98 -7.35
C PHE A 789 0.00 -6.70 -8.63
N TYR A 790 0.13 -8.03 -8.69
CA TYR A 790 -0.26 -8.82 -9.85
C TYR A 790 -1.74 -8.63 -10.21
N THR A 791 -2.63 -8.69 -9.21
CA THR A 791 -4.07 -8.58 -9.41
C THR A 791 -4.46 -7.19 -9.90
N ALA A 792 -3.92 -6.13 -9.28
CA ALA A 792 -4.20 -4.75 -9.67
C ALA A 792 -3.62 -4.38 -11.04
N ASN A 793 -2.42 -4.88 -11.40
CA ASN A 793 -1.84 -4.59 -12.72
C ASN A 793 -2.46 -5.45 -13.84
N LYS A 794 -2.82 -6.73 -13.61
CA LYS A 794 -3.69 -7.47 -14.56
C LYS A 794 -5.02 -6.74 -14.77
N TYR A 795 -5.58 -6.14 -13.71
CA TYR A 795 -6.83 -5.41 -13.83
C TYR A 795 -6.68 -4.05 -14.53
N HIS A 796 -5.59 -3.30 -14.29
CA HIS A 796 -5.23 -2.14 -15.13
C HIS A 796 -5.17 -2.55 -16.60
N ASP A 797 -4.36 -3.57 -16.94
CA ASP A 797 -4.16 -3.99 -18.33
C ASP A 797 -5.48 -4.42 -18.99
N LEU A 798 -6.35 -5.13 -18.25
CA LEU A 798 -7.67 -5.49 -18.73
C LEU A 798 -8.59 -4.27 -18.91
N LEU A 799 -8.61 -3.34 -17.96
CA LEU A 799 -9.44 -2.13 -18.04
C LEU A 799 -8.99 -1.23 -19.20
N TYR A 800 -7.68 -1.14 -19.45
CA TYR A 800 -7.11 -0.44 -20.59
C TYR A 800 -7.60 -1.00 -21.92
N LEU A 801 -7.50 -2.33 -22.11
CA LEU A 801 -8.06 -3.02 -23.28
C LEU A 801 -9.59 -2.83 -23.40
N LEU A 802 -10.30 -2.70 -22.28
CA LEU A 802 -11.73 -2.38 -22.25
C LEU A 802 -12.02 -0.87 -22.43
N GLY A 803 -11.01 -0.01 -22.57
CA GLY A 803 -11.15 1.41 -22.93
C GLY A 803 -10.84 2.44 -21.83
N PHE A 804 -10.42 2.01 -20.64
CA PHE A 804 -9.95 2.91 -19.57
C PHE A 804 -8.49 3.32 -19.83
N THR A 805 -8.32 4.19 -20.82
CA THR A 805 -7.03 4.74 -21.25
C THR A 805 -6.70 6.06 -20.55
N GLU A 806 -5.53 6.63 -20.86
CA GLU A 806 -5.03 7.89 -20.27
C GLU A 806 -6.03 9.03 -20.50
N GLN A 807 -6.60 9.14 -21.70
CA GLN A 807 -7.60 10.16 -22.02
C GLN A 807 -8.93 9.97 -21.25
N ALA A 808 -9.24 8.73 -20.86
CA ALA A 808 -10.40 8.40 -20.06
C ALA A 808 -10.13 8.50 -18.54
N GLY A 809 -8.99 9.06 -18.14
CA GLY A 809 -8.62 9.28 -16.74
C GLY A 809 -8.26 8.02 -15.98
N ASN A 810 -7.47 7.13 -16.61
CA ASN A 810 -6.87 6.00 -15.90
C ASN A 810 -5.78 6.43 -14.91
N PHE A 811 -5.23 5.47 -14.16
CA PHE A 811 -4.26 5.74 -13.09
C PHE A 811 -2.84 5.41 -13.56
N GLN A 812 -2.06 6.43 -13.94
CA GLN A 812 -0.70 6.27 -14.43
C GLN A 812 0.28 7.35 -13.92
N THR A 813 1.54 6.96 -13.71
CA THR A 813 2.61 7.90 -13.37
C THR A 813 2.97 8.79 -14.57
N ASN A 814 2.97 8.20 -15.76
CA ASN A 814 3.44 8.78 -17.01
C ASN A 814 2.56 8.30 -18.18
N ASN A 815 1.72 9.21 -18.69
CA ASN A 815 0.75 8.95 -19.75
C ASN A 815 1.37 9.00 -21.18
N ASN A 816 2.71 9.07 -21.29
CA ASN A 816 3.50 9.11 -22.54
C ASN A 816 2.98 10.06 -23.64
N GLY A 817 2.31 11.16 -23.26
CA GLY A 817 1.71 12.11 -24.18
C GLY A 817 0.40 11.67 -24.86
N GLN A 818 -0.19 10.52 -24.48
CA GLN A 818 -1.47 10.03 -25.01
C GLN A 818 -2.66 10.92 -24.61
N GLY A 819 -2.58 11.59 -23.45
CA GLY A 819 -3.57 12.54 -22.94
C GLY A 819 -3.85 12.34 -21.45
N GLY A 820 -4.97 12.88 -20.96
CA GLY A 820 -5.29 12.92 -19.53
C GLY A 820 -4.27 13.72 -18.71
N VAL A 821 -4.26 13.50 -17.39
CA VAL A 821 -3.33 14.11 -16.45
C VAL A 821 -2.70 13.02 -15.58
N GLY A 822 -1.46 12.65 -15.87
CA GLY A 822 -0.73 11.63 -15.09
C GLY A 822 -0.14 12.12 -13.76
N ASN A 823 0.72 11.28 -13.18
CA ASN A 823 1.21 11.29 -11.78
C ASN A 823 0.19 10.71 -10.78
N ASP A 824 -0.66 9.79 -11.22
CA ASP A 824 -1.83 9.33 -10.47
C ASP A 824 -2.03 7.80 -10.41
N MET A 825 -0.96 7.05 -10.64
CA MET A 825 -0.87 5.60 -10.42
C MET A 825 -1.50 5.12 -9.11
N VAL A 826 -2.07 3.90 -9.10
CA VAL A 826 -2.76 3.40 -7.91
C VAL A 826 -1.78 3.05 -6.79
N ILE A 827 -2.04 3.61 -5.61
CA ILE A 827 -1.43 3.27 -4.35
C ILE A 827 -2.11 2.00 -3.83
N LEU A 828 -1.38 0.89 -3.72
CA LEU A 828 -1.91 -0.46 -3.45
C LEU A 828 -1.42 -1.00 -2.10
N ASN A 829 -2.24 -0.84 -1.07
CA ASN A 829 -1.88 -1.05 0.33
C ASN A 829 -2.35 -2.43 0.84
N ALA A 830 -1.46 -3.43 0.92
CA ALA A 830 -1.72 -4.80 1.39
C ALA A 830 -1.62 -4.93 2.92
N GLN A 831 -2.36 -5.86 3.54
CA GLN A 831 -2.39 -6.05 5.00
C GLN A 831 -2.57 -4.73 5.77
N ASP A 832 -3.44 -3.87 5.25
CA ASP A 832 -3.59 -2.49 5.70
C ASP A 832 -4.19 -2.45 7.12
N GLY A 833 -3.55 -1.69 8.01
CA GLY A 833 -3.79 -1.68 9.46
C GLY A 833 -4.67 -0.56 9.99
N SER A 834 -5.19 0.32 9.13
CA SER A 834 -6.12 1.39 9.56
C SER A 834 -7.47 0.82 9.97
N GLY A 835 -7.80 -0.36 9.46
CA GLY A 835 -8.94 -1.14 9.87
C GLY A 835 -8.64 -2.64 9.89
N THR A 836 -9.70 -3.39 10.18
CA THR A 836 -9.78 -4.83 9.94
C THR A 836 -11.17 -5.11 9.39
N ASN A 837 -11.36 -6.29 8.77
CA ASN A 837 -12.67 -6.76 8.32
C ASN A 837 -13.36 -5.87 7.27
N ASN A 838 -12.57 -5.17 6.45
CA ASN A 838 -13.04 -4.34 5.35
C ASN A 838 -11.93 -4.17 4.29
N ALA A 839 -12.18 -3.33 3.30
CA ALA A 839 -11.18 -2.64 2.45
C ALA A 839 -11.70 -1.21 2.15
N ASN A 840 -11.09 -0.46 1.23
CA ASN A 840 -11.68 0.73 0.56
C ASN A 840 -10.73 1.30 -0.52
N PHE A 841 -11.26 2.17 -1.39
CA PHE A 841 -10.49 2.90 -2.41
C PHE A 841 -10.83 4.40 -2.43
N ALA A 842 -9.82 5.26 -2.32
CA ALA A 842 -9.97 6.70 -2.53
C ALA A 842 -9.85 7.07 -4.02
N THR A 843 -10.84 7.78 -4.56
CA THR A 843 -10.80 8.27 -5.95
C THR A 843 -10.89 9.79 -6.00
N PRO A 844 -9.74 10.51 -6.02
CA PRO A 844 -9.71 11.89 -6.46
C PRO A 844 -9.79 11.98 -8.00
N ALA A 845 -10.03 13.19 -8.50
CA ALA A 845 -10.03 13.50 -9.94
C ALA A 845 -8.66 13.24 -10.60
N ASP A 846 -8.66 13.22 -11.93
CA ASP A 846 -7.50 13.03 -12.81
C ASP A 846 -6.25 13.83 -12.37
N GLY A 847 -5.07 13.22 -12.42
CA GLY A 847 -3.82 13.84 -11.95
C GLY A 847 -3.59 13.80 -10.44
N GLN A 848 -4.36 13.00 -9.69
CA GLN A 848 -4.13 12.70 -8.27
C GLN A 848 -4.24 11.19 -8.00
N PRO A 849 -3.27 10.55 -7.32
CA PRO A 849 -3.26 9.11 -7.10
C PRO A 849 -4.52 8.53 -6.47
N GLY A 850 -5.07 7.47 -7.10
CA GLY A 850 -6.04 6.59 -6.45
C GLY A 850 -5.39 5.78 -5.33
N ARG A 851 -6.13 5.43 -4.26
CA ARG A 851 -5.55 4.74 -3.10
C ARG A 851 -6.43 3.62 -2.54
N MET A 852 -6.04 2.38 -2.85
CA MET A 852 -6.64 1.12 -2.41
C MET A 852 -6.03 0.63 -1.10
N ARG A 853 -6.87 0.14 -0.18
CA ARG A 853 -6.47 -0.33 1.16
C ARG A 853 -7.12 -1.66 1.52
N MET A 854 -6.29 -2.70 1.74
CA MET A 854 -6.70 -4.10 1.82
C MET A 854 -6.42 -4.68 3.23
N TYR A 855 -7.42 -4.72 4.10
CA TYR A 855 -7.20 -5.05 5.52
C TYR A 855 -7.04 -6.56 5.82
N LEU A 856 -6.63 -6.86 7.06
CA LEU A 856 -6.75 -8.20 7.65
C LEU A 856 -8.16 -8.46 8.18
N TRP A 857 -8.67 -9.68 8.00
CA TRP A 857 -10.02 -10.11 8.39
C TRP A 857 -9.96 -11.19 9.49
N THR A 858 -10.71 -10.96 10.57
CA THR A 858 -10.56 -11.64 11.86
C THR A 858 -11.71 -12.59 12.21
N TYR A 859 -12.63 -12.83 11.28
CA TYR A 859 -13.72 -13.81 11.41
C TYR A 859 -13.28 -15.29 11.33
N SER A 860 -11.98 -15.54 11.18
CA SER A 860 -11.39 -16.88 11.11
C SER A 860 -10.13 -17.02 11.96
N THR A 861 -9.85 -18.26 12.35
CA THR A 861 -8.56 -18.70 12.89
C THR A 861 -8.00 -19.75 11.93
N PRO A 862 -6.89 -19.50 11.20
CA PRO A 862 -6.13 -18.25 11.15
C PRO A 862 -6.91 -17.09 10.52
N GLN A 863 -6.47 -15.85 10.79
CA GLN A 863 -6.96 -14.64 10.11
C GLN A 863 -6.69 -14.71 8.60
N ARG A 864 -7.51 -14.02 7.82
CA ARG A 864 -7.43 -14.00 6.34
C ARG A 864 -7.09 -12.60 5.86
N ASP A 865 -6.29 -12.53 4.80
CA ASP A 865 -5.77 -11.29 4.22
C ASP A 865 -6.46 -11.08 2.87
N CYS A 866 -7.26 -10.01 2.74
CA CYS A 866 -8.07 -9.79 1.54
C CYS A 866 -7.24 -9.46 0.29
N SER A 867 -5.93 -9.25 0.41
CA SER A 867 -5.00 -9.17 -0.72
C SER A 867 -4.93 -10.50 -1.51
N PHE A 868 -5.31 -11.64 -0.90
CA PHE A 868 -5.48 -12.93 -1.59
C PHE A 868 -6.92 -13.21 -2.03
N ASP A 869 -7.89 -12.37 -1.68
CA ASP A 869 -9.26 -12.43 -2.20
C ASP A 869 -9.36 -11.42 -3.34
N ALA A 870 -8.97 -11.87 -4.54
CA ALA A 870 -8.91 -11.04 -5.74
C ALA A 870 -10.25 -10.35 -6.05
N GLY A 871 -11.37 -10.94 -5.63
CA GLY A 871 -12.69 -10.30 -5.71
C GLY A 871 -12.76 -8.99 -4.91
N VAL A 872 -12.13 -8.91 -3.73
CA VAL A 872 -12.05 -7.65 -2.96
C VAL A 872 -11.12 -6.66 -3.66
N VAL A 873 -9.95 -7.09 -4.15
CA VAL A 873 -8.99 -6.21 -4.86
C VAL A 873 -9.63 -5.57 -6.11
N ILE A 874 -10.38 -6.36 -6.87
CA ILE A 874 -11.10 -5.90 -8.07
C ILE A 874 -12.27 -4.99 -7.69
N HIS A 875 -13.00 -5.29 -6.61
CA HIS A 875 -14.06 -4.41 -6.10
C HIS A 875 -13.51 -3.02 -5.81
N GLU A 876 -12.42 -2.92 -5.05
CA GLU A 876 -11.81 -1.65 -4.69
C GLU A 876 -11.32 -0.86 -5.90
N TYR A 877 -10.57 -1.48 -6.81
CA TYR A 877 -10.07 -0.79 -8.01
C TYR A 877 -11.23 -0.27 -8.90
N THR A 878 -12.40 -0.92 -8.84
CA THR A 878 -13.58 -0.53 -9.60
C THR A 878 -14.27 0.72 -9.04
N HIS A 879 -14.08 1.07 -7.76
CA HIS A 879 -14.43 2.42 -7.29
C HIS A 879 -13.60 3.49 -8.00
N GLY A 880 -12.31 3.21 -8.24
CA GLY A 880 -11.44 4.05 -9.06
C GLY A 880 -11.97 4.25 -10.47
N LEU A 881 -12.20 3.15 -11.19
CA LEU A 881 -12.78 3.14 -12.54
C LEU A 881 -14.10 3.95 -12.60
N SER A 882 -15.06 3.62 -11.73
CA SER A 882 -16.42 4.15 -11.82
C SER A 882 -16.52 5.64 -11.45
N ASN A 883 -15.69 6.13 -10.52
CA ASN A 883 -15.61 7.56 -10.18
C ASN A 883 -14.78 8.39 -11.17
N ARG A 884 -13.83 7.79 -11.91
CA ARG A 884 -13.09 8.50 -12.98
C ARG A 884 -13.91 8.64 -14.27
N LEU A 885 -14.71 7.63 -14.62
CA LEU A 885 -15.52 7.66 -15.85
C LEU A 885 -16.83 8.46 -15.68
N THR A 886 -17.54 8.28 -14.56
CA THR A 886 -18.88 8.88 -14.38
C THR A 886 -18.81 10.40 -14.29
N GLY A 887 -19.30 11.11 -15.32
CA GLY A 887 -19.29 12.58 -15.35
C GLY A 887 -17.94 13.23 -15.70
N GLY A 888 -16.95 12.44 -16.11
CA GLY A 888 -15.65 12.90 -16.63
C GLY A 888 -14.47 12.82 -15.65
N PRO A 889 -13.24 12.57 -16.14
CA PRO A 889 -12.02 12.44 -15.31
C PRO A 889 -11.81 13.57 -14.30
N ALA A 890 -12.18 14.80 -14.63
CA ALA A 890 -12.00 15.97 -13.76
C ALA A 890 -13.05 16.09 -12.63
N ASN A 891 -14.03 15.16 -12.51
CA ASN A 891 -15.16 15.28 -11.59
C ASN A 891 -15.47 13.98 -10.81
N SER A 892 -14.56 13.58 -9.91
CA SER A 892 -14.74 12.39 -9.05
C SER A 892 -15.86 12.48 -8.01
N GLY A 893 -16.64 13.58 -7.97
CA GLY A 893 -17.76 13.77 -7.06
C GLY A 893 -19.08 13.11 -7.49
N CYS A 894 -19.07 12.30 -8.55
CA CYS A 894 -20.28 11.90 -9.26
C CYS A 894 -20.96 10.59 -8.78
N LEU A 895 -20.43 9.86 -7.79
CA LEU A 895 -21.11 8.74 -7.13
C LEU A 895 -21.25 8.94 -5.59
N PRO A 896 -21.76 10.10 -5.10
CA PRO A 896 -21.59 10.55 -3.71
C PRO A 896 -22.39 9.75 -2.65
N GLY A 897 -23.25 8.82 -3.06
CA GLY A 897 -24.02 7.98 -2.14
C GLY A 897 -25.38 7.56 -2.69
N GLY A 898 -26.26 7.06 -1.82
CA GLY A 898 -27.63 6.69 -2.21
C GLY A 898 -27.67 5.67 -3.35
N GLU A 899 -28.38 5.98 -4.43
CA GLU A 899 -28.50 5.09 -5.60
C GLU A 899 -27.23 5.09 -6.47
N SER A 900 -26.55 6.23 -6.65
CA SER A 900 -25.34 6.33 -7.47
C SER A 900 -24.13 5.67 -6.80
N GLY A 901 -23.86 6.01 -5.53
CA GLY A 901 -22.85 5.31 -4.72
C GLY A 901 -23.18 3.83 -4.52
N GLY A 902 -24.47 3.48 -4.45
CA GLY A 902 -24.93 2.10 -4.48
C GLY A 902 -24.61 1.39 -5.79
N MET A 903 -24.67 2.06 -6.95
CA MET A 903 -24.17 1.47 -8.20
C MET A 903 -22.65 1.32 -8.20
N GLY A 904 -21.89 2.24 -7.58
CA GLY A 904 -20.44 2.11 -7.34
C GLY A 904 -20.07 0.75 -6.75
N GLU A 905 -20.64 0.44 -5.59
CA GLU A 905 -20.55 -0.86 -4.90
C GLU A 905 -20.94 -2.04 -5.82
N GLY A 906 -22.05 -1.89 -6.54
CA GLY A 906 -22.57 -2.95 -7.42
C GLY A 906 -21.73 -3.18 -8.67
N TRP A 907 -21.02 -2.17 -9.16
CA TRP A 907 -20.05 -2.32 -10.25
C TRP A 907 -18.79 -3.04 -9.76
N GLY A 908 -18.28 -2.73 -8.56
CA GLY A 908 -17.17 -3.46 -7.96
C GLY A 908 -17.48 -4.94 -7.74
N ASP A 909 -18.63 -5.23 -7.13
CA ASP A 909 -19.16 -6.58 -6.97
C ASP A 909 -19.34 -7.31 -8.31
N PHE A 910 -19.83 -6.60 -9.35
CA PHE A 910 -20.02 -7.17 -10.68
C PHE A 910 -18.70 -7.51 -11.37
N MET A 911 -17.74 -6.58 -11.42
CA MET A 911 -16.48 -6.80 -12.15
C MET A 911 -15.65 -7.93 -11.52
N ALA A 912 -15.61 -7.98 -10.19
CA ALA A 912 -15.06 -9.10 -9.43
C ALA A 912 -15.73 -10.43 -9.82
N THR A 913 -17.07 -10.44 -9.80
CA THR A 913 -17.87 -11.63 -10.15
C THR A 913 -17.66 -12.07 -11.60
N ALA A 914 -17.54 -11.14 -12.54
CA ALA A 914 -17.38 -11.38 -13.97
C ALA A 914 -16.00 -11.96 -14.32
N ILE A 915 -14.93 -11.45 -13.69
CA ILE A 915 -13.57 -11.97 -13.84
C ILE A 915 -13.46 -13.39 -13.28
N HIS A 916 -14.14 -13.70 -12.19
CA HIS A 916 -14.12 -15.01 -11.56
C HIS A 916 -15.19 -16.01 -12.07
N ILE A 917 -15.73 -15.81 -13.27
CA ILE A 917 -16.49 -16.85 -14.00
C ILE A 917 -15.50 -17.83 -14.64
N GLN A 918 -15.56 -19.11 -14.26
CA GLN A 918 -14.64 -20.15 -14.71
C GLN A 918 -15.22 -21.00 -15.86
N SER A 919 -14.39 -21.82 -16.49
CA SER A 919 -14.79 -22.73 -17.59
C SER A 919 -15.98 -23.63 -17.25
N LYS A 920 -16.05 -24.11 -16.00
CA LYS A 920 -17.11 -24.97 -15.46
C LYS A 920 -18.42 -24.24 -15.10
N ASP A 921 -18.40 -22.91 -15.03
CA ASP A 921 -19.58 -22.13 -14.61
C ASP A 921 -20.64 -22.07 -15.71
N THR A 922 -21.90 -22.05 -15.28
CA THR A 922 -23.07 -21.93 -16.15
C THR A 922 -24.01 -20.87 -15.60
N ARG A 923 -25.05 -20.50 -16.34
CA ARG A 923 -26.14 -19.64 -15.84
C ARG A 923 -26.69 -20.05 -14.46
N ALA A 924 -26.69 -21.35 -14.13
CA ALA A 924 -27.15 -21.87 -12.84
C ALA A 924 -26.12 -21.75 -11.69
N SER A 925 -24.89 -21.31 -11.98
CA SER A 925 -23.88 -21.01 -10.95
C SER A 925 -24.30 -19.81 -10.10
N ASN A 926 -24.03 -19.92 -8.80
CA ASN A 926 -24.15 -18.83 -7.85
C ASN A 926 -22.76 -18.31 -7.47
N LYS A 927 -22.63 -17.00 -7.23
CA LYS A 927 -21.38 -16.34 -6.83
C LYS A 927 -21.62 -15.52 -5.56
N VAL A 928 -20.58 -15.33 -4.75
CA VAL A 928 -20.60 -14.67 -3.44
C VAL A 928 -19.35 -13.82 -3.27
N MET A 929 -19.46 -12.65 -2.65
CA MET A 929 -18.30 -11.80 -2.34
C MET A 929 -17.73 -12.14 -0.97
N GLY A 930 -16.40 -12.26 -0.89
CA GLY A 930 -15.66 -12.38 0.36
C GLY A 930 -16.05 -13.57 1.23
N ASP A 931 -16.57 -14.68 0.67
CA ASP A 931 -16.96 -15.87 1.44
C ASP A 931 -15.75 -16.48 2.18
N TRP A 932 -14.57 -16.36 1.57
CA TRP A 932 -13.31 -16.69 2.21
C TRP A 932 -12.94 -15.68 3.30
N VAL A 933 -12.76 -14.38 3.03
CA VAL A 933 -12.31 -13.42 4.08
C VAL A 933 -13.30 -13.29 5.25
N TYR A 934 -14.60 -13.34 4.98
CA TYR A 934 -15.66 -13.30 6.01
C TYR A 934 -15.87 -14.64 6.74
N ASN A 935 -15.20 -15.70 6.30
CA ASN A 935 -15.28 -17.05 6.85
C ASN A 935 -16.72 -17.60 6.93
N ASN A 936 -17.52 -17.31 5.92
CA ASN A 936 -18.91 -17.72 5.83
C ASN A 936 -19.28 -17.96 4.35
N ALA A 937 -19.73 -19.18 4.02
CA ALA A 937 -20.07 -19.58 2.66
C ALA A 937 -21.23 -18.78 2.01
N ALA A 938 -21.93 -17.94 2.78
CA ALA A 938 -22.90 -16.98 2.25
C ALA A 938 -22.27 -15.69 1.67
N GLY A 939 -21.01 -15.38 2.00
CA GLY A 939 -20.36 -14.10 1.68
C GLY A 939 -20.78 -12.94 2.59
N ILE A 940 -20.30 -11.73 2.25
CA ILE A 940 -20.58 -10.48 2.99
C ILE A 940 -21.90 -9.79 2.59
N ARG A 941 -22.55 -10.24 1.51
CA ARG A 941 -23.76 -9.62 0.94
C ARG A 941 -25.02 -10.42 1.31
N ALA A 942 -26.19 -9.80 1.24
CA ALA A 942 -27.44 -10.39 1.73
C ALA A 942 -27.91 -11.65 0.97
N TYR A 943 -27.53 -11.77 -0.30
CA TYR A 943 -27.82 -12.93 -1.16
C TYR A 943 -26.65 -13.18 -2.12
N PRO A 944 -26.39 -14.43 -2.54
CA PRO A 944 -25.48 -14.72 -3.65
C PRO A 944 -25.97 -14.07 -4.96
N TYR A 945 -25.06 -13.65 -5.85
CA TYR A 945 -25.45 -13.37 -7.23
C TYR A 945 -25.84 -14.68 -7.90
N SER A 946 -27.05 -14.69 -8.45
CA SER A 946 -27.69 -15.89 -8.95
C SER A 946 -28.74 -15.49 -9.97
N THR A 947 -28.85 -16.23 -11.07
CA THR A 947 -29.98 -16.02 -12.00
C THR A 947 -31.28 -16.66 -11.51
N SER A 948 -31.31 -17.22 -10.30
CA SER A 948 -32.50 -17.75 -9.64
C SER A 948 -33.14 -16.69 -8.74
N LEU A 949 -34.37 -16.28 -9.08
CA LEU A 949 -35.19 -15.40 -8.24
C LEU A 949 -35.60 -16.04 -6.89
N THR A 950 -35.42 -17.35 -6.73
CA THR A 950 -35.61 -18.05 -5.45
C THR A 950 -34.36 -17.99 -4.57
N THR A 951 -33.18 -17.90 -5.18
CA THR A 951 -31.88 -17.81 -4.47
C THR A 951 -31.52 -16.37 -4.11
N ASN A 952 -31.83 -15.44 -5.01
CA ASN A 952 -31.69 -14.00 -4.82
C ASN A 952 -32.97 -13.31 -5.32
N PRO A 953 -33.87 -12.91 -4.40
CA PRO A 953 -35.18 -12.36 -4.75
C PRO A 953 -35.17 -10.85 -5.04
N TYR A 954 -34.01 -10.18 -5.06
CA TYR A 954 -33.97 -8.74 -5.25
C TYR A 954 -34.45 -8.30 -6.64
N THR A 955 -35.36 -7.32 -6.62
CA THR A 955 -35.88 -6.55 -7.78
C THR A 955 -35.74 -5.05 -7.50
N TYR A 956 -35.99 -4.18 -8.48
CA TYR A 956 -35.83 -2.73 -8.29
C TYR A 956 -36.67 -2.17 -7.13
N LYS A 957 -37.84 -2.78 -6.86
CA LYS A 957 -38.69 -2.42 -5.72
C LYS A 957 -38.05 -2.74 -4.36
N SER A 958 -37.15 -3.73 -4.28
CA SER A 958 -36.41 -4.05 -3.06
C SER A 958 -35.58 -2.86 -2.57
N VAL A 959 -35.02 -2.06 -3.49
CA VAL A 959 -34.16 -0.90 -3.20
C VAL A 959 -34.86 0.13 -2.30
N ASN A 960 -36.20 0.25 -2.36
CA ASN A 960 -36.98 1.12 -1.48
C ASN A 960 -36.93 0.74 0.02
N SER A 961 -36.41 -0.44 0.35
CA SER A 961 -36.25 -0.94 1.73
C SER A 961 -34.80 -1.18 2.14
N LEU A 962 -33.83 -0.78 1.30
CA LEU A 962 -32.40 -0.94 1.57
C LEU A 962 -31.80 0.38 2.05
N SER A 963 -30.88 0.30 3.02
CA SER A 963 -30.10 1.43 3.52
C SER A 963 -28.60 1.11 3.48
N GLY A 964 -27.79 2.13 3.22
CA GLY A 964 -26.36 1.98 2.94
C GLY A 964 -26.06 1.52 1.51
N VAL A 965 -24.96 2.03 0.95
CA VAL A 965 -24.58 1.81 -0.46
C VAL A 965 -24.36 0.33 -0.78
N HIS A 966 -23.62 -0.41 0.05
CA HIS A 966 -23.35 -1.85 -0.12
C HIS A 966 -24.62 -2.70 -0.35
N ALA A 967 -25.72 -2.38 0.34
CA ALA A 967 -26.99 -3.10 0.22
C ALA A 967 -27.65 -2.82 -1.14
N ILE A 968 -27.65 -1.55 -1.56
CA ILE A 968 -28.16 -1.10 -2.87
C ILE A 968 -27.32 -1.71 -4.01
N GLY A 969 -25.99 -1.76 -3.84
CA GLY A 969 -25.07 -2.39 -4.80
C GLY A 969 -25.26 -3.90 -4.94
N THR A 970 -25.65 -4.60 -3.87
CA THR A 970 -26.00 -6.02 -3.95
C THR A 970 -27.13 -6.25 -4.97
N TYR A 971 -28.13 -5.36 -5.05
CA TYR A 971 -29.14 -5.44 -6.12
C TYR A 971 -28.53 -5.16 -7.50
N TRP A 972 -27.79 -4.06 -7.67
CA TRP A 972 -27.23 -3.66 -8.97
C TRP A 972 -26.32 -4.74 -9.59
N ALA A 973 -25.38 -5.27 -8.81
CA ALA A 973 -24.52 -6.39 -9.20
C ALA A 973 -25.32 -7.63 -9.64
N THR A 974 -26.42 -7.92 -8.93
CA THR A 974 -27.33 -9.01 -9.29
C THR A 974 -27.99 -8.79 -10.65
N VAL A 975 -28.26 -7.55 -11.06
CA VAL A 975 -28.83 -7.26 -12.39
C VAL A 975 -27.79 -7.41 -13.49
N LEU A 976 -26.58 -6.88 -13.29
CA LEU A 976 -25.49 -7.02 -14.25
C LEU A 976 -25.07 -8.50 -14.42
N TYR A 977 -25.20 -9.32 -13.37
CA TYR A 977 -25.03 -10.78 -13.45
C TYR A 977 -26.02 -11.46 -14.42
N GLU A 978 -27.27 -10.99 -14.48
CA GLU A 978 -28.28 -11.49 -15.44
C GLU A 978 -27.94 -11.06 -16.88
N VAL A 979 -27.53 -9.80 -17.06
CA VAL A 979 -27.10 -9.26 -18.37
C VAL A 979 -25.90 -10.05 -18.90
N MET A 980 -24.87 -10.26 -18.08
CA MET A 980 -23.68 -11.04 -18.44
C MET A 980 -24.03 -12.47 -18.86
N TRP A 981 -24.88 -13.18 -18.10
CA TRP A 981 -25.28 -14.54 -18.51
C TRP A 981 -26.12 -14.56 -19.79
N ASN A 982 -26.91 -13.51 -20.08
CA ASN A 982 -27.62 -13.40 -21.37
C ASN A 982 -26.66 -13.17 -22.55
N LEU A 983 -25.58 -12.42 -22.34
CA LEU A 983 -24.52 -12.23 -23.35
C LEU A 983 -23.67 -13.49 -23.52
N ILE A 984 -23.36 -14.21 -22.43
CA ILE A 984 -22.61 -15.49 -22.48
C ILE A 984 -23.40 -16.59 -23.18
N ASP A 985 -24.71 -16.71 -22.94
CA ASP A 985 -25.56 -17.69 -23.65
C ASP A 985 -25.62 -17.44 -25.17
N LYS A 986 -25.35 -16.20 -25.62
CA LYS A 986 -25.41 -15.79 -27.02
C LYS A 986 -24.08 -15.88 -27.76
N HIS A 987 -23.00 -15.38 -27.14
CA HIS A 987 -21.66 -15.29 -27.76
C HIS A 987 -20.67 -16.32 -27.22
N GLY A 988 -21.09 -17.17 -26.29
CA GLY A 988 -20.19 -18.00 -25.49
C GLY A 988 -19.39 -17.17 -24.48
N LYS A 989 -18.37 -17.80 -23.90
CA LYS A 989 -17.46 -17.21 -22.91
C LYS A 989 -16.02 -17.50 -23.30
N ASN A 990 -15.16 -16.49 -23.24
CA ASN A 990 -13.72 -16.66 -23.30
C ASN A 990 -13.18 -16.94 -21.89
N ASP A 991 -12.56 -18.10 -21.72
CA ASP A 991 -11.92 -18.52 -20.46
C ASP A 991 -10.43 -18.15 -20.39
N ALA A 992 -9.88 -17.45 -21.38
CA ALA A 992 -8.57 -16.80 -21.27
C ALA A 992 -8.64 -15.53 -20.41
N ASP A 993 -7.48 -15.06 -19.95
CA ASP A 993 -7.34 -13.90 -19.05
C ASP A 993 -7.72 -12.56 -19.70
N GLU A 994 -7.50 -12.46 -21.02
CA GLU A 994 -7.67 -11.24 -21.81
C GLU A 994 -8.69 -11.42 -22.94
N PRO A 995 -9.44 -10.35 -23.29
CA PRO A 995 -10.40 -10.35 -24.38
C PRO A 995 -9.74 -10.60 -25.74
N LYS A 996 -10.50 -11.22 -26.64
CA LYS A 996 -10.21 -11.21 -28.07
C LYS A 996 -11.15 -10.22 -28.74
N PHE A 997 -10.60 -9.31 -29.53
CA PHE A 997 -11.39 -8.29 -30.23
C PHE A 997 -11.57 -8.62 -31.70
N ASN A 998 -12.71 -8.23 -32.25
CA ASN A 998 -12.95 -8.09 -33.67
C ASN A 998 -13.42 -6.65 -33.93
N ASN A 999 -12.59 -5.83 -34.56
CA ASN A 999 -12.83 -4.39 -34.78
C ASN A 999 -13.22 -3.63 -33.49
N GLY A 1000 -12.50 -3.84 -32.39
CA GLY A 1000 -12.77 -3.22 -31.08
C GLY A 1000 -13.89 -3.86 -30.25
N VAL A 1001 -14.68 -4.79 -30.82
CA VAL A 1001 -15.75 -5.50 -30.09
C VAL A 1001 -15.21 -6.81 -29.50
N PRO A 1002 -15.38 -7.08 -28.19
CA PRO A 1002 -15.05 -8.39 -27.61
C PRO A 1002 -15.84 -9.52 -28.27
N THR A 1003 -15.19 -10.63 -28.61
CA THR A 1003 -15.80 -11.75 -29.36
C THR A 1003 -16.68 -12.67 -28.52
N ASP A 1004 -16.79 -12.47 -27.21
CA ASP A 1004 -17.51 -13.33 -26.28
C ASP A 1004 -18.30 -12.53 -25.22
N GLY A 1005 -19.29 -13.18 -24.61
CA GLY A 1005 -20.26 -12.53 -23.75
C GLY A 1005 -19.71 -12.06 -22.39
N LYS A 1006 -18.61 -12.65 -21.90
CA LYS A 1006 -18.01 -12.26 -20.61
C LYS A 1006 -17.36 -10.88 -20.73
N TYR A 1007 -16.43 -10.74 -21.68
CA TYR A 1007 -15.74 -9.47 -21.89
C TYR A 1007 -16.62 -8.42 -22.58
N LEU A 1008 -17.61 -8.83 -23.39
CA LEU A 1008 -18.60 -7.89 -23.91
C LEU A 1008 -19.44 -7.27 -22.77
N ALA A 1009 -19.89 -8.06 -21.79
CA ALA A 1009 -20.62 -7.52 -20.63
C ALA A 1009 -19.77 -6.50 -19.84
N MET A 1010 -18.48 -6.77 -19.65
CA MET A 1010 -17.54 -5.86 -18.99
C MET A 1010 -17.33 -4.58 -19.81
N LYS A 1011 -17.11 -4.69 -21.13
CA LYS A 1011 -16.93 -3.54 -22.03
C LYS A 1011 -18.16 -2.62 -22.04
N LEU A 1012 -19.36 -3.19 -22.11
CA LEU A 1012 -20.60 -2.41 -22.09
C LEU A 1012 -20.86 -1.70 -20.76
N VAL A 1013 -20.36 -2.25 -19.65
CA VAL A 1013 -20.38 -1.59 -18.34
C VAL A 1013 -19.37 -0.44 -18.26
N VAL A 1014 -18.14 -0.63 -18.77
CA VAL A 1014 -17.13 0.44 -18.87
C VAL A 1014 -17.64 1.60 -19.74
N ASP A 1015 -18.12 1.31 -20.95
CA ASP A 1015 -18.65 2.33 -21.86
C ASP A 1015 -19.90 3.02 -21.29
N GLY A 1016 -20.76 2.27 -20.59
CA GLY A 1016 -21.92 2.85 -19.89
C GLY A 1016 -21.55 3.86 -18.80
N MET A 1017 -20.45 3.63 -18.08
CA MET A 1017 -19.92 4.59 -17.10
C MET A 1017 -19.46 5.91 -17.74
N SER A 1018 -18.93 5.86 -18.97
CA SER A 1018 -18.51 7.06 -19.72
C SER A 1018 -19.69 7.82 -20.35
N LEU A 1019 -20.80 7.13 -20.65
CA LEU A 1019 -21.98 7.72 -21.28
C LEU A 1019 -22.95 8.38 -20.27
N GLN A 1020 -23.09 7.80 -19.08
CA GLN A 1020 -24.08 8.22 -18.07
C GLN A 1020 -23.79 9.59 -17.43
N PRO A 1021 -24.81 10.32 -16.90
CA PRO A 1021 -24.60 11.60 -16.24
C PRO A 1021 -23.92 11.48 -14.87
N CYS A 1022 -23.47 12.62 -14.34
CA CYS A 1022 -23.04 12.76 -12.96
C CYS A 1022 -24.21 12.51 -11.97
N ASN A 1023 -23.95 11.80 -10.87
CA ASN A 1023 -24.94 11.34 -9.89
C ASN A 1023 -26.16 10.61 -10.51
N PRO A 1024 -25.95 9.54 -11.29
CA PRO A 1024 -27.00 8.86 -12.05
C PRO A 1024 -27.87 7.96 -11.15
N ASN A 1025 -29.09 7.67 -11.60
CA ASN A 1025 -29.92 6.59 -11.05
C ASN A 1025 -29.86 5.31 -11.91
N MET A 1026 -30.39 4.19 -11.41
CA MET A 1026 -30.25 2.87 -12.06
C MET A 1026 -30.91 2.78 -13.44
N ILE A 1027 -31.91 3.61 -13.72
CA ILE A 1027 -32.55 3.66 -15.05
C ILE A 1027 -31.60 4.33 -16.06
N GLN A 1028 -30.95 5.41 -15.65
CA GLN A 1028 -29.98 6.14 -16.49
C GLN A 1028 -28.73 5.29 -16.77
N ALA A 1029 -28.22 4.59 -15.75
CA ALA A 1029 -27.11 3.66 -15.91
C ALA A 1029 -27.49 2.44 -16.80
N ARG A 1030 -28.73 1.93 -16.70
CA ARG A 1030 -29.26 0.89 -17.60
C ARG A 1030 -29.26 1.38 -19.05
N ASP A 1031 -29.78 2.58 -19.28
CA ASP A 1031 -29.94 3.12 -20.64
C ASP A 1031 -28.59 3.48 -21.26
N ALA A 1032 -27.64 3.99 -20.48
CA ALA A 1032 -26.25 4.16 -20.89
C ALA A 1032 -25.55 2.83 -21.27
N ILE A 1033 -25.85 1.71 -20.58
CA ILE A 1033 -25.34 0.37 -20.94
C ILE A 1033 -25.99 -0.18 -22.23
N ILE A 1034 -27.23 0.24 -22.54
CA ILE A 1034 -27.89 -0.09 -23.82
C ILE A 1034 -27.30 0.78 -24.95
N ASP A 1035 -27.06 2.06 -24.70
CA ASP A 1035 -26.39 2.97 -25.64
C ASP A 1035 -24.95 2.54 -25.93
N ALA A 1036 -24.23 1.98 -24.95
CA ALA A 1036 -22.92 1.35 -25.18
C ALA A 1036 -22.99 0.22 -26.23
N ASP A 1037 -24.05 -0.60 -26.23
CA ASP A 1037 -24.24 -1.65 -27.23
C ASP A 1037 -24.63 -1.08 -28.60
N THR A 1038 -25.41 0.00 -28.59
CA THR A 1038 -25.71 0.80 -29.81
C THR A 1038 -24.45 1.42 -30.41
N ALA A 1039 -23.53 1.95 -29.60
CA ALA A 1039 -22.26 2.49 -30.05
C ALA A 1039 -21.35 1.39 -30.60
N LEU A 1040 -21.09 0.37 -29.79
CA LEU A 1040 -20.06 -0.66 -30.02
C LEU A 1040 -20.48 -1.73 -31.03
N THR A 1041 -21.69 -2.28 -30.91
CA THR A 1041 -22.15 -3.44 -31.70
C THR A 1041 -23.27 -3.11 -32.70
N LYS A 1042 -23.74 -1.85 -32.70
CA LYS A 1042 -24.93 -1.36 -33.40
C LYS A 1042 -26.22 -2.01 -32.88
N GLY A 1043 -26.30 -2.17 -31.55
CA GLY A 1043 -27.48 -2.61 -30.83
C GLY A 1043 -27.76 -4.11 -30.97
N ALA A 1044 -26.76 -4.89 -31.39
CA ALA A 1044 -26.91 -6.30 -31.71
C ALA A 1044 -27.37 -7.15 -30.51
N ASN A 1045 -27.28 -6.62 -29.27
CA ASN A 1045 -27.57 -7.30 -28.01
C ASN A 1045 -28.64 -6.62 -27.16
N LYS A 1046 -29.34 -5.61 -27.71
CA LYS A 1046 -30.40 -4.85 -27.04
C LYS A 1046 -31.39 -5.78 -26.32
N CYS A 1047 -31.81 -6.89 -26.94
CA CYS A 1047 -32.75 -7.82 -26.31
C CYS A 1047 -32.18 -8.64 -25.16
N GLU A 1048 -30.91 -9.07 -25.21
CA GLU A 1048 -30.25 -9.82 -24.14
C GLU A 1048 -30.01 -8.93 -22.92
N ILE A 1049 -29.61 -7.67 -23.16
CA ILE A 1049 -29.43 -6.64 -22.14
C ILE A 1049 -30.76 -6.33 -21.46
N TRP A 1050 -31.80 -5.98 -22.24
CA TRP A 1050 -33.15 -5.73 -21.71
C TRP A 1050 -33.73 -6.92 -20.95
N LYS A 1051 -33.47 -8.16 -21.36
CA LYS A 1051 -33.92 -9.37 -20.65
C LYS A 1051 -33.25 -9.54 -19.28
N GLY A 1052 -32.03 -9.03 -19.08
CA GLY A 1052 -31.38 -9.03 -17.76
C GLY A 1052 -32.04 -8.01 -16.83
N PHE A 1053 -32.15 -6.76 -17.30
CA PHE A 1053 -32.76 -5.66 -16.55
C PHE A 1053 -34.25 -5.89 -16.24
N ALA A 1054 -35.06 -6.27 -17.22
CA ALA A 1054 -36.50 -6.50 -17.05
C ALA A 1054 -36.79 -7.64 -16.07
N LYS A 1055 -36.03 -8.75 -16.11
CA LYS A 1055 -36.16 -9.87 -15.16
C LYS A 1055 -35.99 -9.43 -13.69
N ARG A 1056 -35.23 -8.35 -13.46
CA ARG A 1056 -34.95 -7.77 -12.14
C ARG A 1056 -35.81 -6.55 -11.81
N GLY A 1057 -36.90 -6.32 -12.56
CA GLY A 1057 -37.83 -5.22 -12.32
C GLY A 1057 -37.35 -3.87 -12.86
N LEU A 1058 -36.31 -3.82 -13.69
CA LEU A 1058 -35.77 -2.59 -14.30
C LEU A 1058 -36.12 -2.47 -15.81
N GLY A 1059 -37.23 -3.07 -16.23
CA GLY A 1059 -37.75 -3.04 -17.60
C GLY A 1059 -38.27 -1.67 -18.03
N THR A 1060 -38.82 -1.59 -19.25
CA THR A 1060 -39.11 -0.34 -19.97
C THR A 1060 -40.03 0.64 -19.24
N SER A 1061 -40.84 0.16 -18.30
CA SER A 1061 -41.81 0.97 -17.53
C SER A 1061 -41.38 1.23 -16.07
N ALA A 1062 -40.15 0.86 -15.69
CA ALA A 1062 -39.63 1.13 -14.35
C ALA A 1062 -39.48 2.64 -14.13
N LYS A 1063 -39.58 3.10 -12.88
CA LYS A 1063 -39.48 4.53 -12.54
C LYS A 1063 -38.68 4.77 -11.26
N TYR A 1064 -37.70 5.66 -11.35
CA TYR A 1064 -36.95 6.15 -10.20
C TYR A 1064 -37.85 7.01 -9.30
N SER A 1065 -37.54 6.97 -8.01
CA SER A 1065 -38.07 7.85 -6.96
C SER A 1065 -37.16 7.66 -5.74
N ALA A 1066 -36.89 8.72 -4.97
CA ALA A 1066 -36.01 8.62 -3.80
C ALA A 1066 -36.45 7.51 -2.82
N SER A 1067 -37.76 7.34 -2.60
CA SER A 1067 -38.35 6.42 -1.63
C SER A 1067 -39.40 5.44 -2.16
N SER A 1068 -39.85 5.58 -3.42
CA SER A 1068 -40.98 4.80 -3.97
C SER A 1068 -40.79 4.40 -5.43
N ARG A 1069 -39.66 3.75 -5.73
CA ARG A 1069 -39.32 3.20 -7.05
C ARG A 1069 -40.39 2.23 -7.53
N THR A 1070 -40.76 2.36 -8.80
CA THR A 1070 -41.69 1.44 -9.47
C THR A 1070 -40.89 0.44 -10.29
N GLU A 1071 -41.10 -0.85 -10.07
CA GLU A 1071 -40.52 -1.93 -10.88
C GLU A 1071 -41.35 -2.20 -12.14
N SER A 1072 -40.70 -2.64 -13.22
CA SER A 1072 -41.35 -3.18 -14.42
C SER A 1072 -40.60 -4.39 -14.95
N PHE A 1073 -41.34 -5.40 -15.39
CA PHE A 1073 -40.80 -6.61 -16.03
C PHE A 1073 -41.03 -6.61 -17.55
N ALA A 1074 -41.40 -5.46 -18.11
CA ALA A 1074 -41.66 -5.30 -19.54
C ALA A 1074 -40.37 -5.17 -20.36
N LEU A 1075 -40.36 -5.82 -21.53
CA LEU A 1075 -39.35 -5.67 -22.58
C LEU A 1075 -39.78 -4.58 -23.58
N PRO A 1076 -38.85 -4.02 -24.38
CA PRO A 1076 -39.21 -3.25 -25.56
C PRO A 1076 -39.82 -4.15 -26.65
N SER A 1077 -40.55 -3.55 -27.59
CA SER A 1077 -41.09 -4.27 -28.74
C SER A 1077 -39.96 -4.83 -29.61
N GLY A 1078 -40.12 -6.08 -30.08
CA GLY A 1078 -39.10 -6.79 -30.85
C GLY A 1078 -38.17 -7.72 -30.05
N CYS A 1079 -38.35 -7.81 -28.72
CA CYS A 1079 -37.58 -8.68 -27.83
C CYS A 1079 -38.45 -9.72 -27.11
#